data_AF-A0A2E8TQY8-F1
#
_entry.id   AF-A0A2E8TQY8-F1
#
_cell.length_a   1.000
_cell.length_b   1.000
_cell.length_c   1.000
_cell.angle_alpha   90.00
_cell.angle_beta   90.00
_cell.angle_gamma   90.00
#
_symmetry.space_group_name_H-M   'P 1'
#
loop_
_entity.id
_entity.type
_entity.pdbx_description
1 polymer ?
#
loop_
_entity_poly.entity_id
_entity_poly.type
_entity_poly.pdbx_seq_one_letter_code
_entity_poly.pdbx_strand_id
1 'polypeptide(L)'
;MLQELRERWTSASRGQRRATIALAIILDASIGLLHQSGTLNVVDFATGGRVPNDMVWLLQIVESVSGAFLLVKILFDDVPTGRLRTLCIASSPLFLLLSVWLTLEFLFTGLGKDSTVTIDMATMAVGTLTWSSTYLAIAVGLTLTYKVQRYGNFAQSELFLIGMYLSMVMIWSDFFFPISDAEGDNVLVWSLLIWTLLAAFVLTGLAGVLIDRLVYRGFREKNATPQIMMIASLGVALILRAIVYLRFGAGRNLFEPDSDWRLPDSRWDLPTWKLRINLGNRDVESYTGFECESGERIVHEGSKPVTEYYNLMPESELLGIAECSTEYVTGYAYYKAAMPLVIFSSCLMLLVLLRKTRLGRRMRAVADNPDLAASSGINVESIHMTSAFLAAGISGLGGAIFALLYRFYPELAFSLLLPSFAIIVLGTIGSIEGAIVGALVVGFVRTLSSPVLIGIGLDLGRSNYTALEGVMPYIFLVAILMIMPEGIGDAFEKWKVERLRSRAESDSEPSKEVGGLLAISPLGALGAHNFWRRKNSRGESMLIVTVAAYFVHRVSRFIARHSFAEGSCSEVCKENGSSSNFEMVTGRNDGIFVLEDSPLVAGDLLNQKSPPSELTPFEAEQWTSDAVADMHQSWLSMMNFEIGFVDTLVSFGDLVWPAIPILVWLVAIIEGVYILRGKEEDPLGPAIGVMDSISSAIMSARNKASIQITELLNRANDLIVTFQGRLSSATESFSTKFRPLSHGGVLDSRPMLERFRERAPYGRESPFGSWSLFATLVIVMLLLVWWLPVADQEGARFIKSLQVSNVLVSLSIFSLMAFSLNLHTGVTGMINFGVIFFVGVGAITVGILTAPKDLHGYDWPVFWAAVAGILLSAALGWMLAYPTARLRMDYFAIVTISLGEIVRILLMGEPLLRAGSWGSSIGISRYKLPLQSWWFCGSEVPTKDPLPGPDGLMGTADDLIRSYSPDECSELIGTGSIAERLGELLNLGEPAPYMMMLAVIGISCMLLVWLLLDTVLKSPWGRILRSIREDEEVAQHHGHDVLTHKAASLALGAAIAALAGSLWAWKLTGLQPGFMMPAKSTFLVWAAFVVGGAGNNRGMVVGAFIIVLMEFVFNVLVAGQGSSDLPLHDTAAKIDWLFAVLVNQSYDVAMVFATLAAFGVLVGWKGMREVGIAGTIVMIFSGVMMGERSINESFIGGLQADMAYTKVFLIGCLILLSLKYNPKGLLPEVPSRPERPSGGEGE
;
A
#
# COMPACT_ATOMS: atom_id res chain seq x y z
N MET A 1 -0.98 43.87 37.31
CA MET A 1 -1.28 42.45 37.05
C MET A 1 -1.08 42.04 35.59
N LEU A 2 -1.91 42.47 34.61
CA LEU A 2 -1.75 42.04 33.20
C LEU A 2 -0.43 42.50 32.54
N GLN A 3 0.03 43.73 32.83
CA GLN A 3 1.35 44.21 32.39
C GLN A 3 2.49 43.39 32.99
N GLU A 4 2.41 43.12 34.29
CA GLU A 4 3.42 42.33 35.03
C GLU A 4 3.48 40.87 34.53
N LEU A 5 2.32 40.27 34.19
CA LEU A 5 2.24 38.98 33.52
C LEU A 5 2.81 39.02 32.11
N ARG A 6 2.57 40.09 31.34
CA ARG A 6 3.13 40.28 30.00
C ARG A 6 4.66 40.45 30.05
N GLU A 7 5.19 41.16 31.04
CA GLU A 7 6.63 41.30 31.27
C GLU A 7 7.26 39.96 31.68
N ARG A 8 6.65 39.22 32.61
CA ARG A 8 7.10 37.87 32.95
C ARG A 8 7.06 36.92 31.75
N TRP A 9 5.98 36.96 30.96
CA TRP A 9 5.83 36.16 29.74
C TRP A 9 6.88 36.48 28.68
N THR A 10 7.16 37.77 28.46
CA THR A 10 8.17 38.21 27.49
C THR A 10 9.60 37.94 27.96
N SER A 11 9.84 37.89 29.28
CA SER A 11 11.13 37.53 29.88
C SER A 11 11.40 36.01 29.94
N ALA A 12 10.35 35.17 29.93
CA ALA A 12 10.48 33.72 30.00
C ALA A 12 11.22 33.15 28.77
N SER A 13 11.96 32.05 28.94
CA SER A 13 12.65 31.40 27.82
C SER A 13 11.65 30.84 26.79
N ARG A 14 12.11 30.63 25.54
CA ARG A 14 11.28 30.03 24.48
C ARG A 14 10.65 28.70 24.92
N GLY A 15 11.45 27.83 25.56
CA GLY A 15 10.99 26.54 26.09
C GLY A 15 9.95 26.69 27.19
N GLN A 16 10.14 27.64 28.12
CA GLN A 16 9.16 27.92 29.19
C GLN A 16 7.81 28.37 28.63
N ARG A 17 7.81 29.32 27.67
CA ARG A 17 6.56 29.79 27.04
C ARG A 17 5.82 28.65 26.34
N ARG A 18 6.52 27.84 25.54
CA ARG A 18 5.92 26.70 24.84
C ARG A 18 5.37 25.66 25.82
N ALA A 19 6.10 25.37 26.91
CA ALA A 19 5.67 24.42 27.93
C ALA A 19 4.41 24.91 28.67
N THR A 20 4.36 26.18 29.04
CA THR A 20 3.17 26.77 29.67
C THR A 20 1.94 26.69 28.75
N ILE A 21 2.10 26.98 27.45
CA ILE A 21 1.00 26.81 26.47
C ILE A 21 0.56 25.35 26.38
N ALA A 22 1.51 24.42 26.28
CA ALA A 22 1.19 23.00 26.16
C ALA A 22 0.45 22.47 27.40
N LEU A 23 0.88 22.85 28.61
CA LEU A 23 0.17 22.50 29.84
C LEU A 23 -1.22 23.15 29.90
N ALA A 24 -1.36 24.41 29.48
CA ALA A 24 -2.67 25.09 29.46
C ALA A 24 -3.67 24.37 28.54
N ILE A 25 -3.23 23.93 27.35
CA ILE A 25 -4.02 23.15 26.40
C ILE A 25 -4.49 21.82 27.02
N ILE A 26 -3.57 21.07 27.67
CA ILE A 26 -3.91 19.80 28.32
C ILE A 26 -4.89 20.02 29.47
N LEU A 27 -4.69 21.05 30.29
CA LEU A 27 -5.56 21.37 31.41
C LEU A 27 -6.95 21.79 30.96
N ASP A 28 -7.06 22.64 29.94
CA ASP A 28 -8.35 23.06 29.38
C ASP A 28 -9.15 21.86 28.86
N ALA A 29 -8.50 21.00 28.07
CA ALA A 29 -9.11 19.79 27.56
C ALA A 29 -9.51 18.82 28.69
N SER A 30 -8.68 18.67 29.73
CA SER A 30 -8.96 17.79 30.87
C SER A 30 -10.18 18.27 31.67
N ILE A 31 -10.28 19.57 31.93
CA ILE A 31 -11.43 20.18 32.61
C ILE A 31 -12.69 20.07 31.73
N GLY A 32 -12.53 20.26 30.42
CA GLY A 32 -13.59 20.06 29.43
C GLY A 32 -14.16 18.64 29.46
N LEU A 33 -13.30 17.63 29.48
CA LEU A 33 -13.73 16.23 29.53
C LEU A 33 -14.37 15.87 30.87
N LEU A 34 -13.80 16.29 32.00
CA LEU A 34 -14.29 15.94 33.34
C LEU A 34 -15.57 16.67 33.75
N HIS A 35 -15.63 17.98 33.48
CA HIS A 35 -16.64 18.88 34.03
C HIS A 35 -17.46 19.60 32.96
N GLN A 36 -17.26 19.30 31.67
CA GLN A 36 -17.96 19.94 30.55
C GLN A 36 -17.83 21.48 30.57
N SER A 37 -16.68 22.00 31.00
CA SER A 37 -16.43 23.43 31.21
C SER A 37 -15.14 23.97 30.56
N GLY A 38 -14.61 23.27 29.54
CA GLY A 38 -13.43 23.70 28.79
C GLY A 38 -13.74 24.80 27.75
N THR A 39 -12.72 25.34 27.09
CA THR A 39 -12.91 26.40 26.07
C THR A 39 -13.85 25.97 24.95
N LEU A 40 -13.78 24.71 24.51
CA LEU A 40 -14.69 24.17 23.49
C LEU A 40 -16.15 24.08 23.95
N ASN A 41 -16.41 23.86 25.24
CA ASN A 41 -17.78 23.94 25.80
C ASN A 41 -18.27 25.39 25.85
N VAL A 42 -17.38 26.36 26.12
CA VAL A 42 -17.71 27.79 26.05
C VAL A 42 -18.05 28.21 24.62
N VAL A 43 -17.33 27.67 23.63
CA VAL A 43 -17.65 27.87 22.21
C VAL A 43 -19.01 27.28 21.87
N ASP A 44 -19.33 26.05 22.30
CA ASP A 44 -20.65 25.46 22.10
C ASP A 44 -21.75 26.34 22.73
N PHE A 45 -21.57 26.77 23.97
CA PHE A 45 -22.47 27.71 24.64
C PHE A 45 -22.64 29.02 23.84
N ALA A 46 -21.55 29.60 23.33
CA ALA A 46 -21.59 30.79 22.49
C ALA A 46 -22.32 30.57 21.15
N THR A 47 -22.31 29.34 20.62
CA THR A 47 -23.07 28.96 19.41
C THR A 47 -24.52 28.54 19.69
N GLY A 48 -24.96 28.64 20.95
CA GLY A 48 -26.33 28.34 21.37
C GLY A 48 -26.60 26.85 21.61
N GLY A 49 -25.59 26.06 21.99
CA GLY A 49 -25.74 24.63 22.30
C GLY A 49 -26.08 23.78 21.08
N ARG A 50 -25.62 24.19 19.90
CA ARG A 50 -25.94 23.55 18.62
C ARG A 50 -24.83 22.61 18.14
N VAL A 51 -23.69 22.59 18.82
CA VAL A 51 -22.61 21.66 18.53
C VAL A 51 -22.96 20.31 19.15
N PRO A 52 -22.88 19.19 18.41
CA PRO A 52 -23.06 17.88 19.03
C PRO A 52 -22.06 17.67 20.16
N ASN A 53 -22.53 17.29 21.34
CA ASN A 53 -21.68 17.03 22.52
C ASN A 53 -20.54 16.04 22.19
N ASP A 54 -20.83 15.04 21.37
CA ASP A 54 -19.85 14.09 20.85
C ASP A 54 -18.67 14.76 20.13
N MET A 55 -18.93 15.83 19.36
CA MET A 55 -17.89 16.58 18.66
C MET A 55 -17.05 17.41 19.64
N VAL A 56 -17.68 17.98 20.68
CA VAL A 56 -16.96 18.72 21.73
C VAL A 56 -15.97 17.80 22.44
N TRP A 57 -16.43 16.60 22.86
CA TRP A 57 -15.57 15.61 23.50
C TRP A 57 -14.45 15.12 22.59
N LEU A 58 -14.75 14.83 21.32
CA LEU A 58 -13.73 14.40 20.36
C LEU A 58 -12.65 15.47 20.15
N LEU A 59 -13.05 16.73 19.98
CA LEU A 59 -12.11 17.84 19.83
C LEU A 59 -11.26 18.06 21.08
N GLN A 60 -11.81 17.85 22.28
CA GLN A 60 -11.06 17.92 23.54
C GLN A 60 -10.05 16.77 23.69
N ILE A 61 -10.40 15.56 23.24
CA ILE A 61 -9.43 14.44 23.18
C ILE A 61 -8.28 14.81 22.25
N VAL A 62 -8.59 15.31 21.05
CA VAL A 62 -7.58 15.76 20.08
C VAL A 62 -6.72 16.88 20.65
N GLU A 63 -7.32 17.84 21.36
CA GLU A 63 -6.65 18.94 22.01
C GLU A 63 -5.65 18.45 23.08
N SER A 64 -6.08 17.57 23.98
CA SER A 64 -5.23 17.02 25.04
C SER A 64 -4.08 16.19 24.48
N VAL A 65 -4.37 15.29 23.52
CA VAL A 65 -3.35 14.48 22.85
C VAL A 65 -2.35 15.38 22.11
N SER A 66 -2.81 16.41 21.40
CA SER A 66 -1.95 17.38 20.71
C SER A 66 -1.07 18.16 21.69
N GLY A 67 -1.60 18.52 22.86
CA GLY A 67 -0.84 19.12 23.96
C GLY A 67 0.29 18.20 24.46
N ALA A 68 0.02 16.90 24.61
CA ALA A 68 1.03 15.91 24.99
C ALA A 68 2.14 15.77 23.92
N PHE A 69 1.76 15.73 22.64
CA PHE A 69 2.73 15.76 21.52
C PHE A 69 3.58 17.03 21.51
N LEU A 70 2.98 18.19 21.80
CA LEU A 70 3.70 19.46 21.89
C LEU A 70 4.72 19.44 23.04
N LEU A 71 4.38 18.86 24.20
CA LEU A 71 5.32 18.65 25.30
C LEU A 71 6.51 17.77 24.88
N VAL A 72 6.24 16.65 24.22
CA VAL A 72 7.32 15.78 23.70
C VAL A 72 8.22 16.58 22.76
N LYS A 73 7.66 17.36 21.83
CA LYS A 73 8.44 18.18 20.91
C LYS A 73 9.30 19.23 21.62
N ILE A 74 8.81 19.84 22.69
CA ILE A 74 9.60 20.79 23.51
C ILE A 74 10.81 20.09 24.15
N LEU A 75 10.67 18.83 24.58
CA LEU A 75 11.80 18.03 25.09
C LEU A 75 12.89 17.79 24.02
N PHE A 76 12.51 17.70 22.75
CA PHE A 76 13.46 17.56 21.65
C PHE A 76 14.11 18.90 21.26
N ASP A 77 13.33 19.97 21.15
CA ASP A 77 13.80 21.26 20.61
C ASP A 77 14.58 22.10 21.63
N ASP A 78 14.07 22.18 22.87
CA ASP A 78 14.44 23.25 23.82
C ASP A 78 15.27 22.75 25.02
N VAL A 79 15.31 21.44 25.28
CA VAL A 79 16.10 20.86 26.39
C VAL A 79 17.54 20.59 25.93
N PRO A 80 18.58 20.98 26.70
CA PRO A 80 19.98 20.72 26.33
C PRO A 80 20.32 19.24 26.30
N THR A 81 21.32 18.87 25.49
CA THR A 81 21.79 17.48 25.36
C THR A 81 22.41 16.99 26.66
N GLY A 82 21.79 16.00 27.30
CA GLY A 82 22.25 15.40 28.55
C GLY A 82 21.50 14.11 28.87
N ARG A 83 21.93 13.36 29.90
CA ARG A 83 21.33 12.07 30.27
C ARG A 83 19.83 12.17 30.58
N LEU A 84 19.41 13.24 31.25
CA LEU A 84 18.00 13.51 31.57
C LEU A 84 17.16 13.68 30.30
N ARG A 85 17.63 14.48 29.33
CA ARG A 85 16.95 14.63 28.04
C ARG A 85 16.81 13.30 27.33
N THR A 86 17.88 12.52 27.26
CA THR A 86 17.86 11.19 26.62
C THR A 86 16.87 10.27 27.32
N LEU A 87 16.80 10.29 28.65
CA LEU A 87 15.86 9.50 29.44
C LEU A 87 14.41 9.94 29.20
N CYS A 88 14.13 11.24 29.22
CA CYS A 88 12.81 11.80 28.92
C CYS A 88 12.35 11.52 27.48
N ILE A 89 13.27 11.57 26.51
CA ILE A 89 13.00 11.20 25.12
C ILE A 89 12.69 9.70 25.01
N ALA A 90 13.49 8.85 25.66
CA ALA A 90 13.28 7.41 25.66
C ALA A 90 11.94 7.03 26.32
N SER A 91 11.51 7.77 27.36
CA SER A 91 10.20 7.56 28.02
C SER A 91 9.03 8.23 27.29
N SER A 92 9.27 9.00 26.22
CA SER A 92 8.21 9.77 25.54
C SER A 92 7.07 8.92 24.96
N PRO A 93 7.28 7.70 24.41
CA PRO A 93 6.17 6.87 23.94
C PRO A 93 5.25 6.42 25.08
N LEU A 94 5.83 6.07 26.24
CA LEU A 94 5.06 5.71 27.45
C LEU A 94 4.28 6.92 27.98
N PHE A 95 4.89 8.11 27.96
CA PHE A 95 4.22 9.35 28.33
C PHE A 95 3.00 9.65 27.43
N LEU A 96 3.12 9.44 26.11
CA LEU A 96 2.01 9.62 25.18
C LEU A 96 0.89 8.60 25.42
N LEU A 97 1.22 7.33 25.66
CA LEU A 97 0.24 6.31 26.01
C LEU A 97 -0.47 6.62 27.34
N LEU A 98 0.29 7.07 28.34
CA LEU A 98 -0.28 7.51 29.63
C LEU A 98 -1.21 8.73 29.44
N SER A 99 -0.83 9.66 28.57
CA SER A 99 -1.65 10.83 28.26
C SER A 99 -2.96 10.41 27.60
N VAL A 100 -2.93 9.49 26.64
CA VAL A 100 -4.14 8.93 26.00
C VAL A 100 -5.01 8.21 27.03
N TRP A 101 -4.42 7.37 27.87
CA TRP A 101 -5.14 6.69 28.94
C TRP A 101 -5.84 7.66 29.89
N LEU A 102 -5.13 8.69 30.35
CA LEU A 102 -5.67 9.73 31.24
C LEU A 102 -6.79 10.54 30.56
N THR A 103 -6.68 10.82 29.26
CA THR A 103 -7.78 11.46 28.51
C THR A 103 -9.03 10.60 28.42
N LEU A 104 -8.87 9.27 28.24
CA LEU A 104 -10.01 8.35 28.20
C LEU A 104 -10.65 8.22 29.59
N GLU A 105 -9.84 8.14 30.66
CA GLU A 105 -10.35 8.14 32.04
C GLU A 105 -11.21 9.39 32.31
N PHE A 106 -10.71 10.57 31.92
CA PHE A 106 -11.44 11.83 32.08
C PHE A 106 -12.73 11.88 31.26
N LEU A 107 -12.71 11.35 30.03
CA LEU A 107 -13.91 11.25 29.19
C LEU A 107 -14.98 10.37 29.85
N PHE A 108 -14.66 9.14 30.22
CA PHE A 108 -15.65 8.21 30.77
C PHE A 108 -16.15 8.67 32.15
N THR A 109 -15.27 9.24 32.97
CA THR A 109 -15.66 9.86 34.25
C THR A 109 -16.63 11.03 34.02
N GLY A 110 -16.34 11.93 33.08
CA GLY A 110 -17.22 13.05 32.74
C GLY A 110 -18.54 12.67 32.07
N LEU A 111 -18.59 11.50 31.44
CA LEU A 111 -19.82 10.89 30.92
C LEU A 111 -20.62 10.10 31.97
N GLY A 112 -20.04 9.84 33.15
CA GLY A 112 -20.63 8.96 34.16
C GLY A 112 -20.77 7.50 33.71
N LYS A 113 -19.99 7.07 32.71
CA LYS A 113 -19.99 5.72 32.15
C LYS A 113 -18.77 4.94 32.62
N ASP A 114 -18.87 3.62 32.64
CA ASP A 114 -17.75 2.71 32.85
C ASP A 114 -17.39 1.99 31.53
N SER A 115 -16.10 1.67 31.36
CA SER A 115 -15.65 0.86 30.24
C SER A 115 -14.48 -0.02 30.62
N THR A 116 -14.43 -1.23 30.08
CA THR A 116 -13.38 -2.21 30.43
C THR A 116 -12.51 -2.53 29.21
N VAL A 117 -11.23 -2.22 29.29
CA VAL A 117 -10.23 -2.56 28.27
C VAL A 117 -9.46 -3.77 28.74
N THR A 118 -9.49 -4.87 27.97
CA THR A 118 -8.72 -6.08 28.29
C THR A 118 -7.52 -6.20 27.37
N ILE A 119 -6.32 -6.21 27.95
CA ILE A 119 -5.05 -6.39 27.25
C ILE A 119 -4.49 -7.76 27.59
N ASP A 120 -4.29 -8.57 26.56
CA ASP A 120 -3.67 -9.88 26.64
C ASP A 120 -2.22 -9.78 26.14
N MET A 121 -1.26 -10.01 27.04
CA MET A 121 0.16 -9.78 26.76
C MET A 121 0.72 -10.72 25.69
N ALA A 122 0.34 -12.00 25.71
CA ALA A 122 0.79 -12.97 24.71
C ALA A 122 0.16 -12.66 23.35
N THR A 123 -1.15 -12.43 23.29
CA THR A 123 -1.84 -12.02 22.05
C THR A 123 -1.27 -10.71 21.50
N MET A 124 -0.92 -9.75 22.37
CA MET A 124 -0.31 -8.48 21.97
C MET A 124 1.09 -8.66 21.40
N ALA A 125 1.95 -9.46 22.04
CA ALA A 125 3.30 -9.72 21.55
C ALA A 125 3.28 -10.43 20.19
N VAL A 126 2.45 -11.46 20.07
CA VAL A 126 2.23 -12.22 18.84
C VAL A 126 1.65 -11.34 17.72
N GLY A 127 0.60 -10.58 18.03
CA GLY A 127 -0.05 -9.68 17.07
C GLY A 127 0.92 -8.61 16.58
N THR A 128 1.74 -8.07 17.51
CA THR A 128 2.80 -7.11 17.18
C THR A 128 3.77 -7.72 16.18
N LEU A 129 4.30 -8.91 16.43
CA LEU A 129 5.26 -9.57 15.54
C LEU A 129 4.65 -9.89 14.17
N THR A 130 3.39 -10.31 14.12
CA THR A 130 2.66 -10.66 12.88
C THR A 130 2.46 -9.42 11.99
N TRP A 131 1.96 -8.32 12.57
CA TRP A 131 1.77 -7.08 11.79
C TRP A 131 3.10 -6.41 11.45
N SER A 132 4.07 -6.46 12.36
CA SER A 132 5.42 -5.92 12.12
C SER A 132 6.07 -6.63 10.93
N SER A 133 6.07 -7.96 10.91
CA SER A 133 6.66 -8.74 9.82
C SER A 133 5.94 -8.52 8.48
N THR A 134 4.61 -8.41 8.49
CA THR A 134 3.82 -8.10 7.29
C THR A 134 4.26 -6.80 6.63
N TYR A 135 4.29 -5.71 7.38
CA TYR A 135 4.69 -4.43 6.82
C TYR A 135 6.21 -4.35 6.57
N LEU A 136 7.02 -5.05 7.38
CA LEU A 136 8.48 -5.11 7.22
C LEU A 136 8.88 -5.73 5.87
N ALA A 137 8.17 -6.77 5.41
CA ALA A 137 8.46 -7.43 4.13
C ALA A 137 8.40 -6.47 2.93
N ILE A 138 7.45 -5.52 2.95
CA ILE A 138 7.33 -4.46 1.96
C ILE A 138 8.33 -3.33 2.25
N ALA A 139 8.42 -2.90 3.52
CA ALA A 139 9.26 -1.78 3.95
C ALA A 139 10.76 -2.03 3.68
N VAL A 140 11.26 -3.25 3.84
CA VAL A 140 12.65 -3.61 3.55
C VAL A 140 12.94 -3.56 2.05
N GLY A 141 12.03 -4.04 1.21
CA GLY A 141 12.15 -3.91 -0.25
C GLY A 141 12.16 -2.45 -0.71
N LEU A 142 11.25 -1.64 -0.17
CA LEU A 142 11.24 -0.19 -0.38
C LEU A 142 12.54 0.46 0.13
N THR A 143 13.01 0.09 1.32
CA THR A 143 14.26 0.64 1.90
C THR A 143 15.47 0.35 1.00
N LEU A 144 15.54 -0.86 0.42
CA LEU A 144 16.61 -1.25 -0.47
C LEU A 144 16.57 -0.48 -1.79
N THR A 145 15.37 -0.34 -2.38
CA THR A 145 15.18 0.44 -3.61
C THR A 145 15.47 1.92 -3.38
N TYR A 146 15.00 2.53 -2.28
CA TYR A 146 15.35 3.91 -1.92
C TYR A 146 16.85 4.10 -1.74
N LYS A 147 17.52 3.18 -1.03
CA LYS A 147 18.96 3.29 -0.74
C LYS A 147 19.80 3.27 -2.01
N VAL A 148 19.50 2.37 -2.94
CA VAL A 148 20.34 2.15 -4.13
C VAL A 148 19.85 2.97 -5.34
N GLN A 149 18.54 3.10 -5.52
CA GLN A 149 17.94 3.72 -6.72
C GLN A 149 17.38 5.14 -6.49
N ARG A 150 17.26 5.61 -5.24
CA ARG A 150 16.88 6.99 -4.86
C ARG A 150 15.49 7.47 -5.32
N TYR A 151 14.50 6.58 -5.39
CA TYR A 151 13.09 6.97 -5.60
C TYR A 151 12.14 6.05 -4.82
N GLY A 152 10.90 6.51 -4.61
CA GLY A 152 9.84 5.71 -4.00
C GLY A 152 9.18 4.75 -4.99
N ASN A 153 9.32 3.45 -4.75
CA ASN A 153 8.74 2.41 -5.62
C ASN A 153 7.32 2.01 -5.17
N PHE A 154 6.28 2.65 -5.71
CA PHE A 154 4.88 2.29 -5.41
C PHE A 154 4.48 0.88 -5.90
N ALA A 155 5.21 0.29 -6.84
CA ALA A 155 4.97 -1.08 -7.28
C ALA A 155 5.43 -2.15 -6.28
N GLN A 156 6.11 -1.77 -5.20
CA GLN A 156 6.69 -2.74 -4.26
C GLN A 156 5.63 -3.63 -3.59
N SER A 157 4.46 -3.08 -3.25
CA SER A 157 3.38 -3.89 -2.70
C SER A 157 2.78 -4.84 -3.73
N GLU A 158 2.81 -4.50 -5.02
CA GLU A 158 2.32 -5.42 -6.06
C GLU A 158 3.28 -6.60 -6.26
N LEU A 159 4.56 -6.46 -5.91
CA LEU A 159 5.49 -7.60 -5.84
C LEU A 159 5.14 -8.53 -4.66
N PHE A 160 4.64 -7.97 -3.56
CA PHE A 160 4.04 -8.74 -2.46
C PHE A 160 2.75 -9.44 -2.91
N LEU A 161 1.92 -8.77 -3.74
CA LEU A 161 0.73 -9.38 -4.37
C LEU A 161 1.08 -10.58 -5.23
N ILE A 162 2.09 -10.47 -6.10
CA ILE A 162 2.52 -11.59 -6.93
C ILE A 162 2.96 -12.77 -6.06
N GLY A 163 3.60 -12.52 -4.91
CA GLY A 163 3.91 -13.55 -3.93
C GLY A 163 2.68 -14.30 -3.41
N MET A 164 1.60 -13.57 -3.06
CA MET A 164 0.33 -14.19 -2.65
C MET A 164 -0.25 -15.08 -3.75
N TYR A 165 -0.31 -14.60 -4.99
CA TYR A 165 -0.88 -15.39 -6.09
C TYR A 165 0.02 -16.52 -6.59
N LEU A 166 1.35 -16.41 -6.45
CA LEU A 166 2.26 -17.54 -6.69
C LEU A 166 2.00 -18.69 -5.73
N SER A 167 1.65 -18.40 -4.47
CA SER A 167 1.26 -19.46 -3.54
C SER A 167 0.00 -20.21 -4.00
N MET A 168 -0.97 -19.49 -4.60
CA MET A 168 -2.16 -20.10 -5.20
C MET A 168 -1.84 -20.96 -6.43
N VAL A 169 -0.97 -20.47 -7.31
CA VAL A 169 -0.52 -21.22 -8.49
C VAL A 169 0.12 -22.54 -8.09
N MET A 170 0.86 -22.57 -6.97
CA MET A 170 1.48 -23.78 -6.46
C MET A 170 0.43 -24.78 -5.94
N ILE A 171 -0.59 -24.34 -5.20
CA ILE A 171 -1.71 -25.20 -4.76
C ILE A 171 -2.42 -25.83 -5.96
N TRP A 172 -2.73 -25.02 -6.98
CA TRP A 172 -3.45 -25.50 -8.16
C TRP A 172 -2.59 -26.25 -9.18
N SER A 173 -1.30 -26.43 -8.90
CA SER A 173 -0.44 -27.21 -9.78
C SER A 173 -0.76 -28.70 -9.63
N ASP A 174 -0.81 -29.43 -10.75
CA ASP A 174 -1.10 -30.87 -10.75
C ASP A 174 -0.10 -31.67 -9.91
N PHE A 175 1.12 -31.13 -9.74
CA PHE A 175 2.13 -31.70 -8.87
C PHE A 175 1.67 -31.61 -7.42
N PHE A 176 1.49 -30.41 -6.82
CA PHE A 176 1.23 -30.26 -5.38
C PHE A 176 -0.22 -30.45 -4.94
N PHE A 177 -1.14 -30.47 -5.90
CA PHE A 177 -2.56 -30.55 -5.62
C PHE A 177 -2.97 -31.73 -4.70
N PRO A 178 -2.51 -32.99 -4.93
CA PRO A 178 -2.92 -34.13 -4.11
C PRO A 178 -2.56 -34.02 -2.62
N ILE A 179 -1.56 -33.20 -2.27
CA ILE A 179 -1.22 -32.89 -0.89
C ILE A 179 -2.20 -31.87 -0.31
N SER A 180 -2.47 -30.78 -1.04
CA SER A 180 -3.29 -29.67 -0.52
C SER A 180 -4.76 -30.03 -0.26
N ASP A 181 -5.26 -31.06 -0.94
CA ASP A 181 -6.65 -31.52 -0.86
C ASP A 181 -6.84 -32.74 0.05
N ALA A 182 -5.73 -33.28 0.60
CA ALA A 182 -5.79 -34.38 1.53
C ALA A 182 -6.55 -33.99 2.82
N GLU A 183 -7.31 -34.94 3.36
CA GLU A 183 -7.95 -34.78 4.67
C GLU A 183 -6.89 -34.63 5.77
N GLY A 184 -7.21 -33.87 6.82
CA GLY A 184 -6.27 -33.55 7.89
C GLY A 184 -6.01 -34.73 8.83
N ASP A 185 -4.75 -35.05 9.06
CA ASP A 185 -4.28 -36.19 9.86
C ASP A 185 -3.50 -35.80 11.14
N ASN A 186 -3.49 -34.51 11.48
CA ASN A 186 -2.74 -33.87 12.56
C ASN A 186 -1.21 -33.86 12.39
N VAL A 187 -0.70 -34.12 11.19
CA VAL A 187 0.73 -34.02 10.85
C VAL A 187 0.90 -32.93 9.79
N LEU A 188 1.91 -32.07 9.95
CA LEU A 188 2.12 -30.96 9.01
C LEU A 188 3.00 -31.39 7.85
N VAL A 189 2.52 -31.15 6.63
CA VAL A 189 3.34 -31.25 5.41
C VAL A 189 4.05 -29.91 5.12
N TRP A 190 5.37 -29.97 4.86
CA TRP A 190 6.26 -28.81 4.72
C TRP A 190 6.73 -28.52 3.31
N SER A 191 6.81 -29.51 2.41
CA SER A 191 7.31 -29.36 1.04
C SER A 191 6.61 -28.25 0.28
N LEU A 192 5.27 -28.24 0.24
CA LEU A 192 4.51 -27.21 -0.48
C LEU A 192 4.82 -25.81 0.06
N LEU A 193 4.85 -25.65 1.39
CA LEU A 193 5.22 -24.36 2.00
C LEU A 193 6.65 -23.92 1.64
N ILE A 194 7.63 -24.83 1.66
CA ILE A 194 9.02 -24.46 1.37
C ILE A 194 9.23 -24.15 -0.11
N TRP A 195 8.66 -24.96 -1.00
CA TRP A 195 8.73 -24.73 -2.44
C TRP A 195 8.00 -23.45 -2.85
N THR A 196 6.84 -23.16 -2.25
CA THR A 196 6.14 -21.89 -2.48
C THR A 196 6.98 -20.70 -2.04
N LEU A 197 7.67 -20.76 -0.91
CA LEU A 197 8.55 -19.67 -0.45
C LEU A 197 9.75 -19.45 -1.38
N LEU A 198 10.38 -20.53 -1.84
CA LEU A 198 11.49 -20.46 -2.78
C LEU A 198 11.04 -19.91 -4.14
N ALA A 199 9.92 -20.43 -4.65
CA ALA A 199 9.31 -19.96 -5.89
C ALA A 199 8.91 -18.49 -5.78
N ALA A 200 8.26 -18.10 -4.68
CA ALA A 200 7.88 -16.72 -4.42
C ALA A 200 9.11 -15.80 -4.40
N PHE A 201 10.18 -16.15 -3.69
CA PHE A 201 11.40 -15.34 -3.66
C PHE A 201 12.06 -15.20 -5.03
N VAL A 202 12.23 -16.32 -5.75
CA VAL A 202 12.95 -16.33 -7.04
C VAL A 202 12.12 -15.66 -8.14
N LEU A 203 10.85 -16.03 -8.29
CA LEU A 203 10.00 -15.57 -9.39
C LEU A 203 9.61 -14.10 -9.22
N THR A 204 9.28 -13.65 -8.01
CA THR A 204 9.06 -12.22 -7.78
C THR A 204 10.36 -11.43 -7.91
N GLY A 205 11.50 -11.98 -7.50
CA GLY A 205 12.83 -11.43 -7.76
C GLY A 205 13.09 -11.21 -9.25
N LEU A 206 12.80 -12.22 -10.08
CA LEU A 206 12.90 -12.13 -11.54
C LEU A 206 11.90 -11.13 -12.13
N ALA A 207 10.69 -11.05 -11.60
CA ALA A 207 9.72 -10.01 -12.00
C ALA A 207 10.25 -8.59 -11.69
N GLY A 208 10.87 -8.39 -10.52
CA GLY A 208 11.53 -7.13 -10.17
C GLY A 208 12.65 -6.74 -11.13
N VAL A 209 13.49 -7.71 -11.51
CA VAL A 209 14.54 -7.58 -12.55
C VAL A 209 13.91 -7.20 -13.90
N LEU A 210 12.84 -7.88 -14.29
CA LEU A 210 12.14 -7.62 -15.55
C LEU A 210 11.60 -6.19 -15.64
N ILE A 211 10.92 -5.74 -14.57
CA ILE A 211 10.37 -4.39 -14.45
C ILE A 211 11.49 -3.35 -14.53
N ASP A 212 12.58 -3.55 -13.79
CA ASP A 212 13.72 -2.63 -13.78
C ASP A 212 14.31 -2.47 -15.18
N ARG A 213 14.44 -3.58 -15.93
CA ARG A 213 14.97 -3.57 -17.28
C ARG A 213 14.04 -2.92 -18.30
N LEU A 214 12.74 -3.25 -18.29
CA LEU A 214 11.78 -2.78 -19.29
C LEU A 214 11.35 -1.33 -19.08
N VAL A 215 11.30 -0.91 -17.81
CA VAL A 215 10.72 0.38 -17.42
C VAL A 215 11.79 1.31 -16.85
N TYR A 216 12.36 0.98 -15.68
CA TYR A 216 13.17 1.94 -14.93
C TYR A 216 14.51 2.26 -15.59
N ARG A 217 15.15 1.30 -16.27
CA ARG A 217 16.40 1.55 -17.02
C ARG A 217 16.23 2.67 -18.04
N GLY A 218 15.14 2.64 -18.80
CA GLY A 218 14.87 3.66 -19.82
C GLY A 218 14.66 5.06 -19.25
N PHE A 219 14.13 5.19 -18.04
CA PHE A 219 14.00 6.47 -17.34
C PHE A 219 15.35 6.95 -16.78
N ARG A 220 16.17 6.05 -16.26
CA ARG A 220 17.53 6.38 -15.76
C ARG A 220 18.46 6.83 -16.88
N GLU A 221 18.44 6.16 -18.03
CA GLU A 221 19.22 6.55 -19.21
C GLU A 221 18.87 7.96 -19.72
N LYS A 222 17.65 8.45 -19.42
CA LYS A 222 17.18 9.80 -19.77
C LYS A 222 17.38 10.83 -18.64
N ASN A 223 18.08 10.47 -17.54
CA ASN A 223 18.23 11.29 -16.34
C ASN A 223 16.89 11.85 -15.82
N ALA A 224 15.85 11.01 -15.84
CA ALA A 224 14.54 11.39 -15.30
C ALA A 224 14.67 11.72 -13.80
N THR A 225 13.91 12.71 -13.35
CA THR A 225 13.91 13.08 -11.93
C THR A 225 13.33 11.92 -11.07
N PRO A 226 13.72 11.81 -9.79
CA PRO A 226 13.15 10.81 -8.87
C PRO A 226 11.62 10.83 -8.83
N GLN A 227 11.03 12.01 -9.03
CA GLN A 227 9.59 12.25 -9.06
C GLN A 227 8.94 11.53 -10.25
N ILE A 228 9.53 11.63 -11.45
CA ILE A 228 9.06 10.91 -12.65
C ILE A 228 9.21 9.40 -12.46
N MET A 229 10.30 8.94 -11.83
CA MET A 229 10.49 7.53 -11.52
C MET A 229 9.41 7.00 -10.55
N MET A 230 9.06 7.80 -9.55
CA MET A 230 8.00 7.48 -8.60
C MET A 230 6.63 7.39 -9.30
N ILE A 231 6.29 8.31 -10.19
CA ILE A 231 5.06 8.24 -11.00
C ILE A 231 5.09 7.04 -11.96
N ALA A 232 6.23 6.73 -12.57
CA ALA A 232 6.36 5.54 -13.40
C ALA A 232 6.11 4.25 -12.59
N SER A 233 6.60 4.19 -11.35
CA SER A 233 6.35 3.04 -10.47
C SER A 233 4.88 2.84 -10.14
N LEU A 234 4.09 3.92 -10.08
CA LEU A 234 2.65 3.85 -9.95
C LEU A 234 1.99 3.23 -11.19
N GLY A 235 2.43 3.63 -12.39
CA GLY A 235 1.97 3.02 -13.64
C GLY A 235 2.28 1.52 -13.70
N VAL A 236 3.47 1.11 -13.26
CA VAL A 236 3.84 -0.30 -13.10
C VAL A 236 2.91 -1.00 -12.11
N ALA A 237 2.61 -0.38 -10.96
CA ALA A 237 1.74 -0.98 -9.96
C ALA A 237 0.33 -1.29 -10.52
N LEU A 238 -0.25 -0.35 -11.28
CA LEU A 238 -1.54 -0.55 -11.93
C LEU A 238 -1.50 -1.69 -12.96
N ILE A 239 -0.42 -1.79 -13.74
CA ILE A 239 -0.23 -2.88 -14.71
C ILE A 239 -0.15 -4.23 -13.99
N LEU A 240 0.69 -4.36 -12.96
CA LEU A 240 0.88 -5.61 -12.23
C LEU A 240 -0.42 -6.07 -11.58
N ARG A 241 -1.13 -5.16 -10.91
CA ARG A 241 -2.42 -5.47 -10.31
C ARG A 241 -3.44 -5.94 -11.34
N ALA A 242 -3.53 -5.23 -12.46
CA ALA A 242 -4.46 -5.59 -13.52
C ALA A 242 -4.12 -6.94 -14.16
N ILE A 243 -2.84 -7.26 -14.35
CA ILE A 243 -2.40 -8.57 -14.84
C ILE A 243 -2.82 -9.68 -13.87
N VAL A 244 -2.57 -9.50 -12.57
CA VAL A 244 -2.96 -10.47 -11.54
C VAL A 244 -4.48 -10.63 -11.53
N TYR A 245 -5.24 -9.54 -11.59
CA TYR A 245 -6.69 -9.60 -11.58
C TYR A 245 -7.26 -10.27 -12.83
N LEU A 246 -6.82 -9.84 -14.02
CA LEU A 246 -7.26 -10.44 -15.27
C LEU A 246 -6.95 -11.93 -15.28
N ARG A 247 -5.87 -12.37 -14.61
CA ARG A 247 -5.50 -13.78 -14.59
C ARG A 247 -6.23 -14.63 -13.56
N PHE A 248 -6.47 -14.12 -12.36
CA PHE A 248 -6.97 -14.92 -11.22
C PHE A 248 -8.37 -14.49 -10.74
N GLY A 249 -8.95 -13.48 -11.36
CA GLY A 249 -10.27 -12.96 -11.06
C GLY A 249 -10.36 -12.13 -9.78
N ALA A 250 -11.61 -11.82 -9.42
CA ALA A 250 -12.03 -11.07 -8.24
C ALA A 250 -12.00 -11.87 -6.94
N GLY A 251 -11.83 -13.19 -7.05
CA GLY A 251 -12.03 -14.16 -5.99
C GLY A 251 -11.21 -13.84 -4.75
N ARG A 252 -11.78 -14.16 -3.59
CA ARG A 252 -11.06 -14.13 -2.33
C ARG A 252 -10.45 -15.50 -2.10
N ASN A 253 -9.13 -15.59 -2.27
CA ASN A 253 -8.41 -16.84 -2.19
C ASN A 253 -7.66 -16.94 -0.86
N LEU A 254 -7.32 -18.15 -0.46
CA LEU A 254 -6.55 -18.45 0.73
C LEU A 254 -5.52 -19.51 0.38
N PHE A 255 -4.29 -19.36 0.87
CA PHE A 255 -3.25 -20.35 0.69
C PHE A 255 -3.27 -21.32 1.86
N GLU A 256 -3.61 -22.57 1.60
CA GLU A 256 -3.63 -23.66 2.57
C GLU A 256 -2.66 -24.74 2.03
N PRO A 257 -1.41 -24.81 2.54
CA PRO A 257 -0.45 -25.83 2.11
C PRO A 257 -0.98 -27.24 2.32
N ASP A 258 -1.74 -27.41 3.40
CA ASP A 258 -2.29 -28.66 3.87
C ASP A 258 -3.35 -28.29 4.92
N SER A 259 -4.40 -29.10 5.03
CA SER A 259 -5.57 -28.83 5.87
C SER A 259 -5.22 -28.77 7.36
N ASP A 260 -4.18 -29.50 7.78
CA ASP A 260 -3.68 -29.56 9.15
C ASP A 260 -3.12 -28.24 9.69
N TRP A 261 -2.66 -27.34 8.80
CA TRP A 261 -2.19 -26.01 9.20
C TRP A 261 -3.27 -25.17 9.87
N ARG A 262 -4.54 -25.50 9.65
CA ARG A 262 -5.69 -24.70 10.11
C ARG A 262 -6.53 -25.40 11.18
N LEU A 263 -6.14 -26.61 11.60
CA LEU A 263 -6.81 -27.27 12.70
C LEU A 263 -6.73 -26.45 14.00
N PRO A 264 -7.78 -26.43 14.83
CA PRO A 264 -7.78 -25.75 16.12
C PRO A 264 -6.67 -26.22 17.08
N ASP A 265 -6.19 -27.45 16.89
CA ASP A 265 -5.16 -28.10 17.71
C ASP A 265 -3.74 -27.77 17.24
N SER A 266 -3.57 -27.25 16.01
CA SER A 266 -2.30 -26.80 15.43
C SER A 266 -1.85 -25.44 15.98
N ARG A 267 -1.61 -25.39 17.29
CA ARG A 267 -1.28 -24.16 18.02
C ARG A 267 -0.31 -24.39 19.17
N TRP A 268 0.47 -23.35 19.50
CA TRP A 268 1.18 -23.28 20.77
C TRP A 268 0.26 -22.68 21.82
N ASP A 269 0.11 -23.40 22.91
CA ASP A 269 -0.57 -22.94 24.10
C ASP A 269 0.40 -22.09 24.94
N LEU A 270 0.35 -20.77 24.73
CA LEU A 270 1.21 -19.82 25.42
C LEU A 270 0.55 -19.37 26.73
N PRO A 271 1.21 -19.49 27.89
CA PRO A 271 0.70 -18.90 29.12
C PRO A 271 0.67 -17.38 28.97
N THR A 272 -0.45 -16.75 29.33
CA THR A 272 -0.61 -15.30 29.20
C THR A 272 -0.96 -14.61 30.51
N TRP A 273 -0.70 -13.31 30.54
CA TRP A 273 -1.22 -12.41 31.55
C TRP A 273 -2.26 -11.50 30.92
N LYS A 274 -3.46 -11.47 31.51
CA LYS A 274 -4.53 -10.56 31.12
C LYS A 274 -4.58 -9.40 32.10
N LEU A 275 -4.39 -8.20 31.57
CA LEU A 275 -4.55 -6.93 32.27
C LEU A 275 -5.91 -6.34 31.88
N ARG A 276 -6.86 -6.29 32.81
CA ARG A 276 -8.10 -5.52 32.62
C ARG A 276 -7.92 -4.14 33.23
N ILE A 277 -8.25 -3.12 32.45
CA ILE A 277 -8.19 -1.71 32.84
C ILE A 277 -9.64 -1.21 32.82
N ASN A 278 -10.16 -0.84 33.98
CA ASN A 278 -11.49 -0.29 34.14
C ASN A 278 -11.39 1.23 34.12
N LEU A 279 -12.04 1.86 33.13
CA LEU A 279 -12.06 3.29 32.89
C LEU A 279 -13.37 3.91 33.36
N GLY A 280 -13.30 5.15 33.87
CA GLY A 280 -14.46 5.96 34.20
C GLY A 280 -15.07 5.70 35.57
N ASN A 281 -16.39 5.70 35.64
CA ASN A 281 -17.12 5.54 36.89
C ASN A 281 -16.95 4.11 37.45
N ARG A 282 -16.39 4.00 38.65
CA ARG A 282 -16.09 2.71 39.29
C ARG A 282 -17.02 2.40 40.47
N ASP A 283 -17.93 3.31 40.81
CA ASP A 283 -18.84 3.21 41.95
C ASP A 283 -20.09 2.38 41.58
N VAL A 284 -19.91 1.07 41.42
CA VAL A 284 -21.00 0.12 41.13
C VAL A 284 -21.31 -0.69 42.39
N GLU A 285 -22.59 -0.98 42.68
CA GLU A 285 -23.00 -1.71 43.90
C GLU A 285 -22.47 -3.14 43.94
N SER A 286 -22.37 -3.80 42.79
CA SER A 286 -21.72 -5.10 42.67
C SER A 286 -21.12 -5.31 41.27
N TYR A 287 -20.01 -6.05 41.19
CA TYR A 287 -19.42 -6.47 39.93
C TYR A 287 -19.08 -7.96 39.95
N THR A 288 -19.24 -8.63 38.81
CA THR A 288 -18.90 -10.06 38.69
C THR A 288 -17.41 -10.22 38.43
N GLY A 289 -16.69 -10.78 39.41
CA GLY A 289 -15.35 -11.34 39.23
C GLY A 289 -15.44 -12.82 38.86
N PHE A 290 -14.35 -13.37 38.34
CA PHE A 290 -14.24 -14.81 38.08
C PHE A 290 -13.12 -15.37 38.94
N GLU A 291 -13.44 -16.35 39.81
CA GLU A 291 -12.49 -16.96 40.74
C GLU A 291 -12.24 -18.42 40.33
N CYS A 292 -10.98 -18.76 40.06
CA CYS A 292 -10.63 -20.06 39.48
C CYS A 292 -10.74 -21.24 40.43
N GLU A 293 -10.76 -21.01 41.74
CA GLU A 293 -10.86 -22.10 42.73
C GLU A 293 -12.27 -22.72 42.77
N SER A 294 -13.32 -21.96 42.40
CA SER A 294 -14.72 -22.40 42.49
C SER A 294 -15.41 -22.59 41.13
N GLY A 295 -14.87 -22.03 40.04
CA GLY A 295 -15.51 -22.08 38.72
C GLY A 295 -16.81 -21.26 38.62
N GLU A 296 -17.17 -20.53 39.67
CA GLU A 296 -18.39 -19.71 39.75
C GLU A 296 -18.06 -18.22 39.57
N ARG A 297 -18.98 -17.47 38.95
CA ARG A 297 -18.90 -15.99 38.92
C ARG A 297 -19.26 -15.45 40.29
N ILE A 298 -18.26 -14.94 41.02
CA ILE A 298 -18.48 -14.32 42.32
C ILE A 298 -18.87 -12.86 42.10
N VAL A 299 -19.98 -12.48 42.70
CA VAL A 299 -20.44 -11.09 42.75
C VAL A 299 -19.69 -10.42 43.90
N HIS A 300 -18.73 -9.56 43.59
CA HIS A 300 -18.06 -8.73 44.59
C HIS A 300 -18.93 -7.51 44.89
N GLU A 301 -19.22 -7.26 46.16
CA GLU A 301 -19.87 -6.03 46.64
C GLU A 301 -18.80 -4.93 46.80
N GLY A 302 -18.94 -3.83 46.06
CA GLY A 302 -18.02 -2.68 46.12
C GLY A 302 -17.55 -2.12 44.78
N SER A 303 -16.71 -1.09 44.82
CA SER A 303 -16.23 -0.37 43.64
C SER A 303 -15.26 -1.20 42.79
N LYS A 304 -15.36 -1.08 41.46
CA LYS A 304 -14.45 -1.74 40.51
C LYS A 304 -13.00 -1.20 40.67
N PRO A 305 -11.96 -2.05 40.80
CA PRO A 305 -10.58 -1.59 40.83
C PRO A 305 -10.12 -1.02 39.48
N VAL A 306 -9.16 -0.09 39.47
CA VAL A 306 -8.61 0.52 38.22
C VAL A 306 -7.99 -0.54 37.30
N THR A 307 -7.29 -1.50 37.91
CA THR A 307 -6.59 -2.57 37.20
C THR A 307 -6.85 -3.89 37.89
N GLU A 308 -7.24 -4.89 37.11
CA GLU A 308 -7.33 -6.28 37.56
C GLU A 308 -6.27 -7.10 36.82
N TYR A 309 -5.53 -7.88 37.60
CA TYR A 309 -4.50 -8.78 37.10
C TYR A 309 -4.97 -10.20 37.33
N TYR A 310 -5.05 -10.98 36.26
CA TYR A 310 -5.33 -12.41 36.36
C TYR A 310 -4.06 -13.19 36.03
N ASN A 311 -3.62 -14.04 36.97
CA ASN A 311 -2.37 -14.78 36.86
C ASN A 311 -2.51 -16.12 37.57
N LEU A 312 -2.43 -17.23 36.84
CA LEU A 312 -2.22 -18.55 37.42
C LEU A 312 -1.14 -19.27 36.60
N MET A 313 -0.01 -19.54 37.26
CA MET A 313 0.94 -20.54 36.78
C MET A 313 0.29 -21.92 36.83
N PRO A 314 0.65 -22.84 35.91
CA PRO A 314 0.34 -24.24 36.09
C PRO A 314 1.25 -24.79 37.19
N GLU A 315 0.80 -24.74 38.43
CA GLU A 315 1.49 -25.42 39.54
C GLU A 315 0.49 -26.32 40.28
N SER A 316 -0.04 -27.33 39.58
CA SER A 316 -0.20 -28.71 40.07
C SER A 316 -1.14 -29.52 39.17
N GLU A 317 -0.58 -30.59 38.62
CA GLU A 317 -1.27 -31.66 37.88
C GLU A 317 -2.11 -32.58 38.80
N LEU A 318 -2.47 -32.15 40.02
CA LEU A 318 -2.91 -33.07 41.09
C LEU A 318 -4.41 -33.05 41.42
N LEU A 319 -5.24 -32.17 40.85
CA LEU A 319 -6.65 -32.05 41.28
C LEU A 319 -7.73 -32.06 40.18
N GLY A 320 -7.38 -32.28 38.90
CA GLY A 320 -8.39 -32.62 37.89
C GLY A 320 -9.51 -31.59 37.66
N ILE A 321 -9.28 -30.31 37.96
CA ILE A 321 -10.23 -29.23 37.68
C ILE A 321 -9.88 -28.66 36.30
N ALA A 322 -10.44 -29.27 35.25
CA ALA A 322 -10.12 -28.99 33.85
C ALA A 322 -10.80 -27.74 33.26
N GLU A 323 -11.66 -27.03 34.00
CA GLU A 323 -12.57 -26.04 33.41
C GLU A 323 -12.04 -24.59 33.33
N CYS A 324 -10.89 -24.26 33.95
CA CYS A 324 -10.31 -22.90 33.89
C CYS A 324 -9.15 -22.71 32.88
N SER A 325 -8.65 -23.76 32.23
CA SER A 325 -7.46 -23.69 31.37
C SER A 325 -7.63 -22.81 30.11
N THR A 326 -8.86 -22.72 29.59
CA THR A 326 -9.16 -21.99 28.35
C THR A 326 -9.18 -20.47 28.50
N GLU A 327 -9.25 -19.94 29.73
CA GLU A 327 -9.21 -18.49 29.98
C GLU A 327 -7.79 -17.92 30.18
N TYR A 328 -6.76 -18.75 30.44
CA TYR A 328 -5.41 -18.28 30.83
C TYR A 328 -4.28 -18.70 29.89
N VAL A 329 -4.62 -19.41 28.81
CA VAL A 329 -3.72 -19.79 27.75
C VAL A 329 -4.19 -19.13 26.45
N THR A 330 -3.27 -18.53 25.71
CA THR A 330 -3.56 -18.06 24.34
C THR A 330 -3.07 -19.08 23.35
N GLY A 331 -4.01 -19.65 22.60
CA GLY A 331 -3.72 -20.51 21.48
C GLY A 331 -3.09 -19.74 20.32
N TYR A 332 -1.77 -19.80 20.17
CA TYR A 332 -1.07 -19.21 19.04
C TYR A 332 -0.89 -20.22 17.91
N ALA A 333 -1.76 -20.13 16.92
CA ALA A 333 -1.74 -21.04 15.77
C ALA A 333 -0.40 -21.01 15.01
N TYR A 334 0.09 -22.18 14.59
CA TYR A 334 1.40 -22.32 13.93
C TYR A 334 1.51 -21.50 12.64
N TYR A 335 0.43 -21.48 11.85
CA TYR A 335 0.38 -20.72 10.61
C TYR A 335 0.59 -19.20 10.83
N LYS A 336 0.14 -18.66 11.97
CA LYS A 336 0.39 -17.26 12.35
C LYS A 336 1.84 -16.99 12.75
N ALA A 337 2.57 -18.01 13.22
CA ALA A 337 3.97 -17.92 13.57
C ALA A 337 4.93 -17.94 12.39
N ALA A 338 4.52 -18.55 11.27
CA ALA A 338 5.32 -18.61 10.06
C ALA A 338 5.74 -17.22 9.58
N MET A 339 4.85 -16.23 9.66
CA MET A 339 5.10 -14.87 9.15
C MET A 339 6.28 -14.15 9.82
N PRO A 340 6.30 -13.95 11.15
CA PRO A 340 7.46 -13.33 11.79
C PRO A 340 8.74 -14.15 11.64
N LEU A 341 8.66 -15.48 11.74
CA LEU A 341 9.85 -16.33 11.64
C LEU A 341 10.54 -16.19 10.28
N VAL A 342 9.80 -16.29 9.18
CA VAL A 342 10.37 -16.24 7.84
C VAL A 342 10.85 -14.82 7.50
N ILE A 343 10.13 -13.76 7.88
CA ILE A 343 10.51 -12.39 7.52
C ILE A 343 11.66 -11.85 8.35
N PHE A 344 11.66 -12.03 9.67
CA PHE A 344 12.80 -11.56 10.48
C PHE A 344 14.08 -12.34 10.15
N SER A 345 13.99 -13.65 9.87
CA SER A 345 15.14 -14.42 9.41
C SER A 345 15.63 -13.98 8.03
N SER A 346 14.74 -13.71 7.07
CA SER A 346 15.07 -13.17 5.76
C SER A 346 15.74 -11.78 5.85
N CYS A 347 15.24 -10.91 6.74
CA CYS A 347 15.83 -9.60 6.99
C CYS A 347 17.21 -9.71 7.65
N LEU A 348 17.38 -10.61 8.62
CA LEU A 348 18.68 -10.88 9.24
C LEU A 348 19.68 -11.40 8.20
N MET A 349 19.26 -12.32 7.34
CA MET A 349 20.07 -12.82 6.23
C MET A 349 20.46 -11.69 5.27
N LEU A 350 19.52 -10.80 4.92
CA LEU A 350 19.82 -9.62 4.10
C LEU A 350 20.83 -8.69 4.78
N LEU A 351 20.72 -8.46 6.10
CA LEU A 351 21.68 -7.63 6.83
C LEU A 351 23.09 -8.23 6.81
N VAL A 352 23.20 -9.55 6.99
CA VAL A 352 24.48 -10.28 6.86
C VAL A 352 25.01 -10.11 5.43
N LEU A 353 24.17 -10.29 4.41
CA LEU A 353 24.52 -10.11 3.01
C LEU A 353 25.06 -8.69 2.75
N LEU A 354 24.37 -7.65 3.21
CA LEU A 354 24.74 -6.26 2.93
C LEU A 354 25.99 -5.79 3.70
N ARG A 355 26.25 -6.34 4.89
CA ARG A 355 27.41 -5.95 5.71
C ARG A 355 28.66 -6.73 5.40
N LYS A 356 28.53 -8.06 5.28
CA LYS A 356 29.68 -8.97 5.31
C LYS A 356 30.11 -9.41 3.90
N THR A 357 29.25 -9.31 2.88
CA THR A 357 29.59 -9.78 1.52
C THR A 357 30.20 -8.70 0.61
N ARG A 358 30.87 -9.13 -0.47
CA ARG A 358 31.38 -8.25 -1.55
C ARG A 358 30.26 -7.52 -2.27
N LEU A 359 29.11 -8.19 -2.48
CA LEU A 359 27.93 -7.58 -3.11
C LEU A 359 27.43 -6.40 -2.28
N GLY A 360 27.30 -6.58 -0.96
CA GLY A 360 26.89 -5.52 -0.04
C GLY A 360 27.82 -4.30 -0.03
N ARG A 361 29.14 -4.49 -0.18
CA ARG A 361 30.09 -3.37 -0.33
C ARG A 361 29.88 -2.59 -1.63
N ARG A 362 29.64 -3.28 -2.74
CA ARG A 362 29.34 -2.63 -4.04
C ARG A 362 28.01 -1.88 -3.99
N MET A 363 26.98 -2.45 -3.37
CA MET A 363 25.68 -1.81 -3.20
C MET A 363 25.78 -0.51 -2.40
N ARG A 364 26.57 -0.48 -1.32
CA ARG A 364 26.82 0.75 -0.56
C ARG A 364 27.58 1.80 -1.36
N ALA A 365 28.63 1.40 -2.09
CA ALA A 365 29.36 2.34 -2.95
C ALA A 365 28.45 2.98 -4.03
N VAL A 366 27.58 2.19 -4.66
CA VAL A 366 26.60 2.69 -5.65
C VAL A 366 25.54 3.57 -4.99
N ALA A 367 25.07 3.21 -3.80
CA ALA A 367 24.11 4.02 -3.03
C ALA A 367 24.67 5.41 -2.69
N ASP A 368 25.95 5.48 -2.29
CA ASP A 368 26.62 6.73 -1.92
C ASP A 368 26.85 7.62 -3.15
N ASN A 369 27.46 7.08 -4.20
CA ASN A 369 27.62 7.78 -5.48
C ASN A 369 27.76 6.79 -6.66
N PRO A 370 26.75 6.67 -7.53
CA PRO A 370 26.78 5.71 -8.63
C PRO A 370 27.87 6.05 -9.66
N ASP A 371 28.15 7.33 -9.91
CA ASP A 371 29.14 7.77 -10.90
C ASP A 371 30.58 7.46 -10.43
N LEU A 372 30.88 7.72 -9.16
CA LEU A 372 32.17 7.34 -8.54
C LEU A 372 32.34 5.82 -8.50
N ALA A 373 31.27 5.08 -8.20
CA ALA A 373 31.30 3.62 -8.23
C ALA A 373 31.59 3.08 -9.64
N ALA A 374 30.95 3.65 -10.67
CA ALA A 374 31.20 3.32 -12.07
C ALA A 374 32.66 3.58 -12.47
N SER A 375 33.23 4.73 -12.08
CA SER A 375 34.64 5.06 -12.33
C SER A 375 35.62 4.10 -11.65
N SER A 376 35.20 3.46 -10.55
CA SER A 376 35.96 2.44 -9.82
C SER A 376 35.79 1.02 -10.40
N GLY A 377 35.17 0.89 -11.58
CA GLY A 377 34.96 -0.40 -12.27
C GLY A 377 33.78 -1.23 -11.74
N ILE A 378 32.88 -0.64 -10.94
CA ILE A 378 31.66 -1.31 -10.48
C ILE A 378 30.57 -1.16 -11.53
N ASN A 379 30.01 -2.27 -12.02
CA ASN A 379 28.86 -2.22 -12.93
C ASN A 379 27.59 -1.81 -12.16
N VAL A 380 27.23 -0.53 -12.25
CA VAL A 380 26.08 0.09 -11.58
C VAL A 380 24.76 -0.54 -12.00
N GLU A 381 24.59 -0.85 -13.29
CA GLU A 381 23.37 -1.48 -13.82
C GLU A 381 23.13 -2.84 -13.14
N SER A 382 24.17 -3.69 -13.05
CA SER A 382 24.07 -4.99 -12.37
C SER A 382 23.72 -4.85 -10.88
N ILE A 383 24.21 -3.80 -10.23
CA ILE A 383 23.88 -3.51 -8.83
C ILE A 383 22.43 -3.05 -8.66
N HIS A 384 21.90 -2.25 -9.58
CA HIS A 384 20.47 -1.90 -9.59
C HIS A 384 19.58 -3.13 -9.81
N MET A 385 19.95 -4.01 -10.75
CA MET A 385 19.19 -5.23 -11.05
C MET A 385 19.19 -6.22 -9.87
N THR A 386 20.35 -6.43 -9.23
CA THR A 386 20.45 -7.29 -8.04
C THR A 386 19.71 -6.70 -6.83
N SER A 387 19.72 -5.37 -6.69
CA SER A 387 18.90 -4.67 -5.70
C SER A 387 17.41 -4.87 -5.96
N ALA A 388 16.96 -4.78 -7.22
CA ALA A 388 15.58 -5.01 -7.60
C ALA A 388 15.16 -6.47 -7.33
N PHE A 389 16.02 -7.43 -7.64
CA PHE A 389 15.81 -8.85 -7.35
C PHE A 389 15.62 -9.11 -5.85
N LEU A 390 16.54 -8.64 -5.01
CA LEU A 390 16.48 -8.86 -3.57
C LEU A 390 15.28 -8.15 -2.92
N ALA A 391 14.98 -6.93 -3.37
CA ALA A 391 13.83 -6.17 -2.88
C ALA A 391 12.51 -6.89 -3.22
N ALA A 392 12.33 -7.25 -4.49
CA ALA A 392 11.14 -7.94 -4.96
C ALA A 392 10.98 -9.31 -4.32
N GLY A 393 12.07 -10.09 -4.24
CA GLY A 393 12.08 -11.43 -3.66
C GLY A 393 11.62 -11.47 -2.20
N ILE A 394 12.10 -10.54 -1.36
CA ILE A 394 11.69 -10.47 0.06
C ILE A 394 10.22 -10.08 0.19
N SER A 395 9.75 -9.14 -0.64
CA SER A 395 8.33 -8.77 -0.64
C SER A 395 7.44 -9.92 -1.14
N GLY A 396 7.84 -10.64 -2.18
CA GLY A 396 7.12 -11.81 -2.67
C GLY A 396 7.07 -12.96 -1.67
N LEU A 397 8.18 -13.23 -0.99
CA LEU A 397 8.23 -14.20 0.09
C LEU A 397 7.30 -13.82 1.26
N GLY A 398 7.22 -12.52 1.60
CA GLY A 398 6.22 -12.02 2.56
C GLY A 398 4.78 -12.18 2.09
N GLY A 399 4.53 -11.98 0.79
CA GLY A 399 3.23 -12.24 0.19
C GLY A 399 2.80 -13.69 0.31
N ALA A 400 3.69 -14.63 -0.05
CA ALA A 400 3.39 -16.06 0.01
C ALA A 400 3.02 -16.53 1.42
N ILE A 401 3.72 -16.08 2.47
CA ILE A 401 3.33 -16.41 3.84
C ILE A 401 2.07 -15.67 4.27
N PHE A 402 1.91 -14.40 3.88
CA PHE A 402 0.73 -13.64 4.26
C PHE A 402 -0.57 -14.26 3.68
N ALA A 403 -0.48 -14.90 2.52
CA ALA A 403 -1.57 -15.66 1.91
C ALA A 403 -2.09 -16.81 2.80
N LEU A 404 -1.29 -17.30 3.76
CA LEU A 404 -1.68 -18.30 4.76
C LEU A 404 -2.53 -17.71 5.89
N LEU A 405 -2.39 -16.40 6.14
CA LEU A 405 -3.01 -15.73 7.30
C LEU A 405 -4.42 -15.21 6.99
N TYR A 406 -4.60 -14.65 5.80
CA TYR A 406 -5.79 -13.90 5.44
C TYR A 406 -6.23 -14.22 4.01
N ARG A 407 -7.55 -14.26 3.82
CA ARG A 407 -8.13 -14.28 2.48
C ARG A 407 -7.75 -13.02 1.73
N PHE A 408 -7.09 -13.19 0.59
CA PHE A 408 -6.56 -12.09 -0.19
C PHE A 408 -7.32 -11.90 -1.50
N TYR A 409 -7.25 -10.67 -2.01
CA TYR A 409 -7.83 -10.23 -3.27
C TYR A 409 -6.90 -9.16 -3.87
N PRO A 410 -6.96 -8.86 -5.18
CA PRO A 410 -5.90 -8.08 -5.83
C PRO A 410 -5.73 -6.64 -5.35
N GLU A 411 -6.76 -6.02 -4.75
CA GLU A 411 -6.64 -4.66 -4.22
C GLU A 411 -5.98 -4.59 -2.82
N LEU A 412 -5.86 -5.73 -2.12
CA LEU A 412 -5.37 -5.79 -0.75
C LEU A 412 -3.95 -5.24 -0.61
N ALA A 413 -3.06 -5.54 -1.56
CA ALA A 413 -1.64 -5.20 -1.47
C ALA A 413 -1.38 -3.69 -1.30
N PHE A 414 -2.14 -2.84 -1.97
CA PHE A 414 -1.98 -1.39 -1.87
C PHE A 414 -2.34 -0.85 -0.48
N SER A 415 -3.30 -1.47 0.20
CA SER A 415 -3.64 -1.10 1.58
C SER A 415 -2.50 -1.41 2.56
N LEU A 416 -1.64 -2.39 2.25
CA LEU A 416 -0.46 -2.74 3.04
C LEU A 416 0.76 -1.84 2.71
N LEU A 417 0.76 -1.17 1.55
CA LEU A 417 1.84 -0.28 1.12
C LEU A 417 1.96 0.96 2.03
N LEU A 418 0.84 1.57 2.39
CA LEU A 418 0.84 2.85 3.10
C LEU A 418 1.39 2.72 4.54
N PRO A 419 1.01 1.71 5.36
CA PRO A 419 1.65 1.49 6.65
C PRO A 419 3.13 1.12 6.51
N SER A 420 3.52 0.48 5.41
CA SER A 420 4.92 0.16 5.12
C SER A 420 5.75 1.43 4.83
N PHE A 421 5.17 2.46 4.21
CA PHE A 421 5.82 3.76 4.12
C PHE A 421 6.01 4.40 5.50
N ALA A 422 5.02 4.28 6.40
CA ALA A 422 5.17 4.79 7.76
C ALA A 422 6.42 4.22 8.47
N ILE A 423 6.69 2.93 8.26
CA ILE A 423 7.85 2.23 8.82
C ILE A 423 9.18 2.77 8.28
N ILE A 424 9.28 3.01 6.97
CA ILE A 424 10.53 3.49 6.36
C ILE A 424 10.81 4.92 6.80
N VAL A 425 9.76 5.72 6.88
CA VAL A 425 9.85 7.09 7.36
C VAL A 425 10.30 7.10 8.82
N LEU A 426 9.65 6.31 9.67
CA LEU A 426 10.01 6.16 11.08
C LEU A 426 11.44 5.63 11.27
N GLY A 427 11.79 4.62 10.48
CA GLY A 427 13.08 3.95 10.47
C GLY A 427 14.21 4.71 9.76
N THR A 428 13.95 5.91 9.26
CA THR A 428 14.83 6.66 8.36
C THR A 428 15.01 5.97 7.01
N ILE A 429 14.78 6.71 5.92
CA ILE A 429 14.84 6.20 4.55
C ILE A 429 16.23 5.60 4.27
N GLY A 430 16.27 4.37 3.77
CA GLY A 430 17.51 3.68 3.40
C GLY A 430 18.23 2.94 4.54
N SER A 431 17.65 2.91 5.76
CA SER A 431 18.15 2.13 6.89
C SER A 431 17.29 0.88 7.16
N ILE A 432 17.87 -0.29 6.91
CA ILE A 432 17.16 -1.57 7.15
C ILE A 432 17.01 -1.85 8.64
N GLU A 433 17.99 -1.50 9.48
CA GLU A 433 17.87 -1.62 10.94
C GLU A 433 16.76 -0.72 11.47
N GLY A 434 16.69 0.51 10.96
CA GLY A 434 15.65 1.43 11.36
C GLY A 434 14.28 0.95 10.88
N ALA A 435 14.16 0.35 9.69
CA ALA A 435 12.92 -0.27 9.23
C ALA A 435 12.46 -1.42 10.14
N ILE A 436 13.38 -2.24 10.68
CA ILE A 436 13.05 -3.29 11.66
C ILE A 436 12.45 -2.69 12.94
N VAL A 437 13.11 -1.67 13.50
CA VAL A 437 12.61 -0.99 14.71
C VAL A 437 11.29 -0.28 14.42
N GLY A 438 11.20 0.43 13.29
CA GLY A 438 9.98 1.11 12.86
C GLY A 438 8.81 0.14 12.67
N ALA A 439 9.06 -1.04 12.13
CA ALA A 439 8.05 -2.09 11.99
C ALA A 439 7.53 -2.58 13.33
N LEU A 440 8.42 -2.84 14.30
CA LEU A 440 8.04 -3.24 15.66
C LEU A 440 7.19 -2.18 16.35
N VAL A 441 7.55 -0.90 16.22
CA VAL A 441 6.80 0.21 16.82
C VAL A 441 5.43 0.35 16.16
N VAL A 442 5.36 0.37 14.82
CA VAL A 442 4.10 0.53 14.08
C VAL A 442 3.18 -0.68 14.30
N GLY A 443 3.74 -1.90 14.28
CA GLY A 443 3.01 -3.13 14.59
C GLY A 443 2.47 -3.13 16.01
N PHE A 444 3.26 -2.69 16.99
CA PHE A 444 2.84 -2.56 18.38
C PHE A 444 1.70 -1.55 18.53
N VAL A 445 1.82 -0.36 17.94
CA VAL A 445 0.76 0.67 17.98
C VAL A 445 -0.54 0.14 17.36
N ARG A 446 -0.46 -0.56 16.23
CA ARG A 446 -1.62 -1.19 15.59
C ARG A 446 -2.26 -2.23 16.51
N THR A 447 -1.47 -3.18 17.04
CA THR A 447 -2.00 -4.26 17.88
C THR A 447 -2.54 -3.76 19.22
N LEU A 448 -1.89 -2.78 19.85
CA LEU A 448 -2.37 -2.16 21.09
C LEU A 448 -3.68 -1.39 20.89
N SER A 449 -3.84 -0.75 19.73
CA SER A 449 -5.05 0.03 19.46
C SER A 449 -6.32 -0.80 19.34
N SER A 450 -6.22 -2.06 18.90
CA SER A 450 -7.37 -2.94 18.68
C SER A 450 -8.17 -3.21 19.97
N PRO A 451 -7.59 -3.74 21.07
CA PRO A 451 -8.33 -3.96 22.31
C PRO A 451 -8.83 -2.66 22.95
N VAL A 452 -8.08 -1.55 22.82
CA VAL A 452 -8.50 -0.24 23.33
C VAL A 452 -9.75 0.25 22.60
N LEU A 453 -9.76 0.18 21.26
CA LEU A 453 -10.89 0.61 20.43
C LEU A 453 -12.12 -0.30 20.60
N ILE A 454 -11.92 -1.61 20.78
CA ILE A 454 -12.99 -2.55 21.09
C ILE A 454 -13.63 -2.21 22.43
N GLY A 455 -12.83 -2.05 23.49
CA GLY A 455 -13.31 -1.77 24.85
C GLY A 455 -14.13 -0.48 24.90
N ILE A 456 -13.57 0.64 24.43
CA ILE A 456 -14.26 1.94 24.49
C ILE A 456 -15.43 2.03 23.50
N GLY A 457 -15.35 1.33 22.37
CA GLY A 457 -16.34 1.43 21.29
C GLY A 457 -17.71 0.90 21.70
N LEU A 458 -17.76 -0.23 22.41
CA LEU A 458 -19.00 -0.84 22.86
C LEU A 458 -19.80 0.09 23.80
N ASP A 459 -19.16 0.63 24.84
CA ASP A 459 -19.84 1.45 25.86
C ASP A 459 -20.22 2.86 25.37
N LEU A 460 -19.56 3.33 24.32
CA LEU A 460 -19.93 4.55 23.60
C LEU A 460 -21.07 4.31 22.58
N GLY A 461 -21.53 3.07 22.38
CA GLY A 461 -22.54 2.73 21.38
C GLY A 461 -22.01 2.72 19.94
N ARG A 462 -20.70 2.51 19.78
CA ARG A 462 -19.94 2.65 18.52
C ARG A 462 -19.15 1.37 18.21
N SER A 463 -19.88 0.29 17.89
CA SER A 463 -19.30 -1.03 17.59
C SER A 463 -18.28 -1.04 16.43
N ASN A 464 -18.36 -0.08 15.51
CA ASN A 464 -17.46 0.03 14.36
C ASN A 464 -16.12 0.73 14.66
N TYR A 465 -15.85 1.17 15.89
CA TYR A 465 -14.57 1.80 16.27
C TYR A 465 -13.36 0.89 16.08
N THR A 466 -13.57 -0.43 16.08
CA THR A 466 -12.55 -1.43 15.75
C THR A 466 -11.93 -1.20 14.37
N ALA A 467 -12.69 -0.68 13.40
CA ALA A 467 -12.17 -0.34 12.07
C ALA A 467 -11.09 0.76 12.09
N LEU A 468 -11.05 1.59 13.15
CA LEU A 468 -10.05 2.65 13.31
C LEU A 468 -8.65 2.13 13.64
N GLU A 469 -8.48 0.84 13.97
CA GLU A 469 -7.16 0.23 14.16
C GLU A 469 -6.28 0.37 12.90
N GLY A 470 -6.92 0.43 11.71
CA GLY A 470 -6.29 0.69 10.42
C GLY A 470 -5.68 2.08 10.29
N VAL A 471 -6.17 3.05 11.07
CA VAL A 471 -5.81 4.47 11.00
C VAL A 471 -4.60 4.80 11.85
N MET A 472 -4.39 4.03 12.93
CA MET A 472 -3.39 4.34 13.95
C MET A 472 -1.96 4.45 13.41
N PRO A 473 -1.49 3.56 12.49
CA PRO A 473 -0.19 3.75 11.84
C PRO A 473 -0.03 5.10 11.14
N TYR A 474 -1.09 5.62 10.52
CA TYR A 474 -1.05 6.89 9.78
C TYR A 474 -1.05 8.10 10.71
N ILE A 475 -1.90 8.09 11.74
CA ILE A 475 -1.91 9.16 12.75
C ILE A 475 -0.55 9.22 13.42
N PHE A 476 0.00 8.06 13.80
CA PHE A 476 1.30 7.97 14.44
C PHE A 476 2.44 8.43 13.50
N LEU A 477 2.39 8.07 12.21
CA LEU A 477 3.30 8.57 11.18
C LEU A 477 3.31 10.10 11.10
N VAL A 478 2.12 10.70 10.94
CA VAL A 478 1.98 12.16 10.82
C VAL A 478 2.49 12.83 12.09
N ALA A 479 2.12 12.31 13.26
CA ALA A 479 2.56 12.84 14.54
C ALA A 479 4.08 12.77 14.72
N ILE A 480 4.72 11.66 14.33
CA ILE A 480 6.19 11.54 14.39
C ILE A 480 6.85 12.46 13.39
N LEU A 481 6.41 12.54 12.14
CA LEU A 481 6.99 13.46 11.17
C LEU A 481 6.94 14.91 11.63
N MET A 482 5.90 15.27 12.40
CA MET A 482 5.80 16.59 13.03
C MET A 482 6.80 16.82 14.17
N ILE A 483 7.25 15.76 14.85
CA ILE A 483 8.26 15.83 15.93
C ILE A 483 9.68 15.64 15.37
N MET A 484 9.91 14.57 14.61
CA MET A 484 11.18 14.09 14.08
C MET A 484 11.05 13.84 12.55
N PRO A 485 11.25 14.87 11.72
CA PRO A 485 11.10 14.77 10.27
C PRO A 485 12.14 13.85 9.60
N GLU A 486 13.30 13.64 10.23
CA GLU A 486 14.39 12.77 9.73
C GLU A 486 14.25 11.29 10.19
N GLY A 487 13.23 10.99 11.01
CA GLY A 487 13.01 9.67 11.60
C GLY A 487 13.93 9.37 12.81
N ILE A 488 13.74 8.20 13.41
CA ILE A 488 14.48 7.75 14.62
C ILE A 488 15.92 7.33 14.28
N GLY A 489 16.17 6.86 13.06
CA GLY A 489 17.46 6.34 12.63
C GLY A 489 18.58 7.41 12.66
N ASP A 490 18.28 8.64 12.25
CA ASP A 490 19.23 9.76 12.32
C ASP A 490 19.64 10.07 13.78
N ALA A 491 18.68 10.08 14.71
CA ALA A 491 18.96 10.28 16.13
C ALA A 491 19.86 9.15 16.69
N PHE A 492 19.62 7.90 16.27
CA PHE A 492 20.46 6.77 16.63
C PHE A 492 21.88 6.89 16.06
N GLU A 493 22.03 7.39 14.83
CA GLU A 493 23.32 7.61 14.19
C GLU A 493 24.12 8.71 14.91
N LYS A 494 23.50 9.85 15.22
CA LYS A 494 24.12 10.92 16.03
C LYS A 494 24.55 10.40 17.41
N TRP A 495 23.69 9.64 18.09
CA TRP A 495 24.03 9.00 19.37
C TRP A 495 25.16 7.96 19.25
N LYS A 496 25.23 7.24 18.13
CA LYS A 496 26.32 6.29 17.85
C LYS A 496 27.65 7.00 17.63
N VAL A 497 27.67 8.06 16.83
CA VAL A 497 28.88 8.88 16.60
C VAL A 497 29.38 9.47 17.92
N GLU A 498 28.50 10.05 18.73
CA GLU A 498 28.87 10.64 20.02
C GLU A 498 29.39 9.60 21.02
N ARG A 499 28.77 8.41 21.06
CA ARG A 499 29.29 7.31 21.88
C ARG A 499 30.66 6.84 21.42
N LEU A 500 30.89 6.78 20.10
CA LEU A 500 32.19 6.39 19.56
C LEU A 500 33.25 7.45 19.85
N ARG A 501 32.91 8.73 19.76
CA ARG A 501 33.77 9.85 20.12
C ARG A 501 34.16 9.83 21.60
N SER A 502 33.17 9.78 22.49
CA SER A 502 33.41 9.68 23.94
C SER A 502 34.17 8.41 24.36
N ARG A 503 33.99 7.30 23.62
CA ARG A 503 34.79 6.07 23.81
C ARG A 503 36.22 6.19 23.28
N ALA A 504 36.43 6.94 22.19
CA ALA A 504 37.77 7.22 21.66
C ALA A 504 38.58 8.14 22.59
N GLU A 505 37.89 9.00 23.35
CA GLU A 505 38.49 9.84 24.39
C GLU A 505 38.87 9.06 25.67
N SER A 506 38.43 7.80 25.83
CA SER A 506 38.83 6.94 26.97
C SER A 506 40.09 6.12 26.65
N ASP A 507 41.22 6.47 27.29
CA ASP A 507 42.55 5.86 27.06
C ASP A 507 42.75 4.45 27.64
N SER A 508 41.78 3.89 28.38
CA SER A 508 41.98 2.59 29.04
C SER A 508 41.81 1.43 28.04
N GLU A 509 42.87 0.67 27.76
CA GLU A 509 42.79 -0.60 27.04
C GLU A 509 42.11 -1.69 27.90
N PRO A 510 41.23 -2.53 27.33
CA PRO A 510 40.59 -3.62 28.06
C PRO A 510 41.60 -4.70 28.49
N SER A 511 41.42 -5.27 29.68
CA SER A 511 42.36 -6.23 30.28
C SER A 511 42.51 -7.51 29.44
N LYS A 512 43.76 -7.92 29.19
CA LYS A 512 44.09 -9.10 28.36
C LYS A 512 43.76 -10.43 29.06
N GLU A 513 43.92 -10.49 30.38
CA GLU A 513 43.62 -11.67 31.20
C GLU A 513 42.13 -12.02 31.17
N VAL A 514 41.26 -11.01 31.37
CA VAL A 514 39.80 -11.18 31.28
C VAL A 514 39.39 -11.58 29.87
N GLY A 515 40.00 -10.97 28.84
CA GLY A 515 39.79 -11.37 27.45
C GLY A 515 40.16 -12.83 27.19
N GLY A 516 41.31 -13.30 27.68
CA GLY A 516 41.74 -14.69 27.54
C GLY A 516 40.84 -15.68 28.28
N LEU A 517 40.43 -15.35 29.51
CA LEU A 517 39.51 -16.16 30.31
C LEU A 517 38.12 -16.26 29.66
N LEU A 518 37.58 -15.14 29.16
CA LEU A 518 36.30 -15.12 28.44
C LEU A 518 36.35 -16.00 27.19
N ALA A 519 37.50 -16.05 26.50
CA ALA A 519 37.68 -16.84 25.28
C ALA A 519 37.69 -18.35 25.55
N ILE A 520 38.25 -18.77 26.70
CA ILE A 520 38.29 -20.17 27.14
C ILE A 520 36.92 -20.61 27.70
N SER A 521 36.21 -19.70 28.35
CA SER A 521 34.86 -19.98 28.87
C SER A 521 33.87 -20.33 27.73
N PRO A 522 32.72 -20.96 28.02
CA PRO A 522 31.68 -21.21 27.02
C PRO A 522 31.19 -19.93 26.31
N LEU A 523 31.33 -18.77 26.95
CA LEU A 523 31.02 -17.46 26.35
C LEU A 523 31.96 -17.10 25.20
N GLY A 524 33.10 -17.78 25.07
CA GLY A 524 34.00 -17.68 23.92
C GLY A 524 33.31 -18.08 22.61
N ALA A 525 32.40 -19.06 22.64
CA ALA A 525 31.58 -19.46 21.49
C ALA A 525 30.64 -18.34 21.00
N LEU A 526 30.26 -17.42 21.89
CA LEU A 526 29.47 -16.23 21.58
C LEU A 526 30.34 -15.03 21.22
N GLY A 527 31.67 -15.19 21.18
CA GLY A 527 32.62 -14.12 20.85
C GLY A 527 32.81 -13.08 21.96
N ALA A 528 32.49 -13.41 23.22
CA ALA A 528 32.55 -12.48 24.35
C ALA A 528 33.94 -11.82 24.53
N HIS A 529 35.03 -12.56 24.31
CA HIS A 529 36.40 -12.03 24.37
C HIS A 529 36.68 -10.98 23.30
N ASN A 530 36.11 -11.16 22.10
CA ASN A 530 36.25 -10.21 21.00
C ASN A 530 35.43 -8.94 21.27
N PHE A 531 34.25 -9.04 21.88
CA PHE A 531 33.50 -7.86 22.35
C PHE A 531 34.25 -7.10 23.45
N TRP A 532 34.81 -7.80 24.44
CA TRP A 532 35.63 -7.20 25.49
C TRP A 532 36.84 -6.46 24.92
N ARG A 533 37.55 -7.08 23.96
CA ARG A 533 38.71 -6.49 23.27
C ARG A 533 38.35 -5.48 22.17
N ARG A 534 37.08 -5.04 22.08
CA ARG A 534 36.60 -4.06 21.09
C ARG A 534 36.75 -4.52 19.62
N LYS A 535 36.93 -5.82 19.37
CA LYS A 535 36.92 -6.46 18.04
C LYS A 535 35.49 -6.89 17.65
N ASN A 536 34.55 -5.93 17.65
CA ASN A 536 33.12 -6.20 17.49
C ASN A 536 32.78 -7.01 16.24
N SER A 537 33.42 -6.74 15.09
CA SER A 537 33.10 -7.49 13.86
C SER A 537 33.37 -8.99 13.97
N ARG A 538 34.40 -9.40 14.73
CA ARG A 538 34.75 -10.81 14.93
C ARG A 538 33.85 -11.45 15.97
N GLY A 539 33.58 -10.74 17.07
CA GLY A 539 32.62 -11.16 18.10
C GLY A 539 31.21 -11.34 17.55
N GLU A 540 30.73 -10.39 16.74
CA GLU A 540 29.45 -10.48 16.03
C GLU A 540 29.37 -11.70 15.11
N SER A 541 30.43 -11.99 14.34
CA SER A 541 30.42 -13.16 13.45
C SER A 541 30.34 -14.47 14.23
N MET A 542 31.10 -14.60 15.33
CA MET A 542 31.03 -15.78 16.21
C MET A 542 29.64 -15.93 16.85
N LEU A 543 29.07 -14.83 17.36
CA LEU A 543 27.73 -14.80 17.92
C LEU A 543 26.67 -15.23 16.89
N ILE A 544 26.68 -14.64 15.69
CA ILE A 544 25.71 -14.93 14.64
C ILE A 544 25.76 -16.40 14.25
N VAL A 545 26.95 -16.96 14.05
CA VAL A 545 27.12 -18.35 13.63
C VAL A 545 26.64 -19.32 14.72
N THR A 546 27.00 -19.08 15.98
CA THR A 546 26.57 -19.92 17.11
C THR A 546 25.06 -19.84 17.35
N VAL A 547 24.47 -18.64 17.31
CA VAL A 547 23.01 -18.44 17.49
C VAL A 547 22.23 -19.00 16.30
N ALA A 548 22.73 -18.85 15.06
CA ALA A 548 22.10 -19.43 13.89
C ALA A 548 22.07 -20.96 13.95
N ALA A 549 23.15 -21.60 14.43
CA ALA A 549 23.17 -23.04 14.63
C ALA A 549 22.10 -23.50 15.64
N TYR A 550 21.91 -22.77 16.74
CA TYR A 550 20.82 -23.04 17.69
C TYR A 550 19.45 -22.93 17.05
N PHE A 551 19.23 -21.84 16.33
CA PHE A 551 17.95 -21.55 15.71
C PHE A 551 17.59 -22.62 14.67
N VAL A 552 18.54 -23.02 13.82
CA VAL A 552 18.35 -24.08 12.81
C VAL A 552 17.94 -25.39 13.48
N HIS A 553 18.56 -25.77 14.59
CA HIS A 553 18.17 -26.98 15.33
C HIS A 553 16.80 -26.87 16.02
N ARG A 554 16.44 -25.70 16.57
CA ARG A 554 15.10 -25.51 17.15
C ARG A 554 14.00 -25.62 16.10
N VAL A 555 14.24 -25.09 14.90
CA VAL A 555 13.31 -25.22 13.77
C VAL A 555 13.27 -26.67 13.26
N SER A 556 14.42 -27.32 13.07
CA SER A 556 14.47 -28.70 12.58
C SER A 556 13.77 -29.68 13.55
N ARG A 557 13.95 -29.52 14.86
CA ARG A 557 13.26 -30.32 15.89
C ARG A 557 11.77 -29.99 16.04
N PHE A 558 11.34 -28.80 15.61
CA PHE A 558 9.91 -28.48 15.53
C PHE A 558 9.29 -29.20 14.33
N ILE A 559 9.91 -29.06 13.15
CA ILE A 559 9.50 -29.76 11.92
C ILE A 559 9.40 -31.25 12.21
N ALA A 560 10.47 -31.87 12.72
CA ALA A 560 10.50 -33.30 13.05
C ALA A 560 9.28 -33.76 13.86
N ARG A 561 8.94 -33.07 14.96
CA ARG A 561 7.85 -33.47 15.86
C ARG A 561 6.47 -33.39 15.23
N HIS A 562 6.30 -32.55 14.21
CA HIS A 562 5.03 -32.34 13.52
C HIS A 562 5.11 -32.78 12.05
N SER A 563 5.93 -33.78 11.75
CA SER A 563 6.06 -34.35 10.41
C SER A 563 6.18 -35.87 10.49
N PHE A 564 6.28 -36.55 9.35
CA PHE A 564 6.57 -37.98 9.22
C PHE A 564 8.07 -38.31 9.31
N ALA A 565 8.84 -37.57 10.10
CA ALA A 565 10.28 -37.80 10.24
C ALA A 565 10.55 -39.10 10.99
N GLU A 566 11.63 -39.79 10.66
CA GLU A 566 11.98 -41.06 11.29
C GLU A 566 12.14 -40.91 12.82
N GLY A 567 11.44 -41.75 13.60
CA GLY A 567 11.51 -41.75 15.08
C GLY A 567 10.91 -40.51 15.76
N SER A 568 10.09 -39.72 15.05
CA SER A 568 9.42 -38.55 15.59
C SER A 568 7.96 -38.83 16.01
N CYS A 569 7.52 -38.23 17.11
CA CYS A 569 6.18 -38.41 17.67
C CYS A 569 5.67 -37.08 18.26
N SER A 570 4.50 -36.65 17.79
CA SER A 570 3.73 -35.50 18.28
C SER A 570 3.11 -35.80 19.65
N GLU A 571 2.53 -34.79 20.31
CA GLU A 571 1.83 -35.03 21.59
C GLU A 571 0.60 -35.94 21.41
N VAL A 572 -0.14 -35.78 20.30
CA VAL A 572 -1.27 -36.65 19.94
C VAL A 572 -0.80 -38.10 19.74
N CYS A 573 0.34 -38.29 19.06
CA CYS A 573 0.95 -39.61 18.89
C CYS A 573 1.28 -40.27 20.25
N LYS A 574 1.79 -39.50 21.23
CA LYS A 574 2.07 -40.02 22.58
C LYS A 574 0.81 -40.35 23.36
N GLU A 575 -0.23 -39.53 23.24
CA GLU A 575 -1.53 -39.76 23.89
C GLU A 575 -2.20 -41.05 23.37
N ASN A 576 -2.06 -41.33 22.08
CA ASN A 576 -2.55 -42.55 21.44
C ASN A 576 -1.67 -43.79 21.70
N GLY A 577 -0.52 -43.64 22.35
CA GLY A 577 0.40 -44.74 22.67
C GLY A 577 1.22 -45.26 21.49
N SER A 578 1.28 -44.53 20.37
CA SER A 578 2.09 -44.85 19.20
C SER A 578 3.55 -44.42 19.39
N SER A 579 4.50 -45.11 18.74
CA SER A 579 5.93 -44.77 18.83
C SER A 579 6.36 -43.66 17.86
N SER A 580 5.62 -43.48 16.77
CA SER A 580 5.86 -42.45 15.76
C SER A 580 4.58 -41.88 15.17
N ASN A 581 4.65 -40.67 14.59
CA ASN A 581 3.53 -40.06 13.86
C ASN A 581 3.10 -40.94 12.67
N PHE A 582 4.05 -41.63 12.03
CA PHE A 582 3.78 -42.56 10.94
C PHE A 582 2.96 -43.78 11.41
N GLU A 583 3.29 -44.34 12.58
CA GLU A 583 2.53 -45.45 13.19
C GLU A 583 1.13 -45.04 13.60
N MET A 584 0.95 -43.80 14.07
CA MET A 584 -0.37 -43.27 14.44
C MET A 584 -1.34 -43.26 13.24
N VAL A 585 -0.86 -42.91 12.04
CA VAL A 585 -1.68 -42.79 10.83
C VAL A 585 -1.82 -44.12 10.09
N THR A 586 -0.73 -44.86 9.90
CA THR A 586 -0.73 -46.09 9.07
C THR A 586 -0.92 -47.39 9.87
N GLY A 587 -0.73 -47.35 11.20
CA GLY A 587 -0.63 -48.55 12.03
C GLY A 587 0.64 -49.38 11.80
N ARG A 588 1.59 -48.90 10.98
CA ARG A 588 2.87 -49.56 10.65
C ARG A 588 4.04 -48.74 11.17
N ASN A 589 5.19 -49.38 11.39
CA ASN A 589 6.40 -48.72 11.91
C ASN A 589 7.62 -48.89 10.98
N ASP A 590 7.37 -49.10 9.69
CA ASP A 590 8.40 -49.28 8.66
C ASP A 590 8.83 -47.97 7.98
N GLY A 591 8.10 -46.87 8.21
CA GLY A 591 8.48 -45.52 7.75
C GLY A 591 8.37 -45.33 6.24
N ILE A 592 7.65 -46.19 5.54
CA ILE A 592 7.50 -46.16 4.08
C ILE A 592 6.02 -46.24 3.72
N PHE A 593 5.51 -45.19 3.07
CA PHE A 593 4.14 -45.19 2.54
C PHE A 593 3.99 -46.20 1.40
N VAL A 594 2.81 -46.83 1.33
CA VAL A 594 2.36 -47.66 0.20
C VAL A 594 1.14 -47.04 -0.46
N LEU A 595 0.70 -47.59 -1.59
CA LEU A 595 -0.45 -47.05 -2.34
C LEU A 595 -1.74 -47.07 -1.53
N GLU A 596 -1.91 -48.08 -0.68
CA GLU A 596 -3.08 -48.27 0.17
C GLU A 596 -3.20 -47.24 1.30
N ASP A 597 -2.12 -46.51 1.62
CA ASP A 597 -2.14 -45.50 2.68
C ASP A 597 -2.69 -44.14 2.21
N SER A 598 -2.96 -43.97 0.92
CA SER A 598 -3.46 -42.71 0.38
C SER A 598 -4.86 -42.39 0.96
N PRO A 599 -5.07 -41.20 1.54
CA PRO A 599 -6.36 -40.82 2.14
C PRO A 599 -7.42 -40.47 1.08
N LEU A 600 -7.01 -40.20 -0.17
CA LEU A 600 -7.89 -39.76 -1.25
C LEU A 600 -8.84 -40.87 -1.70
N VAL A 601 -10.10 -40.53 -2.00
CA VAL A 601 -11.10 -41.45 -2.54
C VAL A 601 -11.59 -41.04 -3.93
N ALA A 602 -12.26 -41.96 -4.64
CA ALA A 602 -12.80 -41.68 -5.98
C ALA A 602 -13.80 -40.50 -6.00
N GLY A 603 -14.47 -40.22 -4.88
CA GLY A 603 -15.33 -39.05 -4.71
C GLY A 603 -14.58 -37.73 -4.82
N ASP A 604 -13.35 -37.65 -4.33
CA ASP A 604 -12.51 -36.45 -4.40
C ASP A 604 -12.11 -36.16 -5.85
N LEU A 605 -11.81 -37.21 -6.60
CA LEU A 605 -11.56 -37.12 -8.04
C LEU A 605 -12.82 -36.64 -8.80
N LEU A 606 -13.99 -37.20 -8.51
CA LEU A 606 -15.24 -36.91 -9.22
C LEU A 606 -15.84 -35.54 -8.89
N ASN A 607 -15.58 -35.01 -7.69
CA ASN A 607 -15.91 -33.62 -7.35
C ASN A 607 -15.11 -32.61 -8.19
N GLN A 608 -14.01 -33.04 -8.81
CA GLN A 608 -13.03 -32.15 -9.45
C GLN A 608 -12.89 -32.36 -10.95
N LYS A 609 -12.95 -33.61 -11.40
CA LYS A 609 -12.76 -33.98 -12.81
C LYS A 609 -13.83 -35.00 -13.20
N SER A 610 -14.79 -34.53 -13.98
CA SER A 610 -15.75 -35.42 -14.62
C SER A 610 -15.07 -36.16 -15.80
N PRO A 611 -15.40 -37.44 -16.03
CA PRO A 611 -14.97 -38.12 -17.25
C PRO A 611 -15.40 -37.32 -18.49
N PRO A 612 -14.58 -37.28 -19.56
CA PRO A 612 -14.93 -36.61 -20.80
C PRO A 612 -16.32 -37.01 -21.29
N SER A 613 -17.11 -36.01 -21.71
CA SER A 613 -18.52 -36.21 -22.12
C SER A 613 -18.71 -37.11 -23.33
N GLU A 614 -17.63 -37.44 -24.05
CA GLU A 614 -17.63 -38.30 -25.24
C GLU A 614 -17.51 -39.80 -24.91
N LEU A 615 -17.19 -40.16 -23.65
CA LEU A 615 -16.99 -41.56 -23.24
C LEU A 615 -18.33 -42.27 -22.99
N THR A 616 -18.41 -43.56 -23.35
CA THR A 616 -19.52 -44.41 -22.91
C THR A 616 -19.48 -44.61 -21.39
N PRO A 617 -20.61 -44.95 -20.73
CA PRO A 617 -20.62 -45.16 -19.27
C PRO A 617 -19.56 -46.16 -18.77
N PHE A 618 -19.27 -47.20 -19.56
CA PHE A 618 -18.24 -48.19 -19.24
C PHE A 618 -16.81 -47.64 -19.39
N GLU A 619 -16.54 -46.89 -20.47
CA GLU A 619 -15.23 -46.25 -20.67
C GLU A 619 -15.00 -45.12 -19.66
N ALA A 620 -16.06 -44.43 -19.24
CA ALA A 620 -16.02 -43.44 -18.19
C ALA A 620 -15.64 -44.07 -16.84
N GLU A 621 -16.20 -45.23 -16.50
CA GLU A 621 -15.85 -45.98 -15.29
C GLU A 621 -14.38 -46.44 -15.31
N GLN A 622 -13.91 -46.97 -16.44
CA GLN A 622 -12.51 -47.36 -16.61
C GLN A 622 -11.56 -46.15 -16.52
N TRP A 623 -11.90 -45.04 -17.18
CA TRP A 623 -11.14 -43.79 -17.07
C TRP A 623 -11.07 -43.28 -15.62
N THR A 624 -12.18 -43.35 -14.87
CA THR A 624 -12.17 -42.95 -13.46
C THR A 624 -11.28 -43.85 -12.61
N SER A 625 -11.27 -45.17 -12.85
CA SER A 625 -10.38 -46.10 -12.15
C SER A 625 -8.91 -45.80 -12.43
N ASP A 626 -8.55 -45.56 -13.69
CA ASP A 626 -7.17 -45.24 -14.08
C ASP A 626 -6.74 -43.88 -13.50
N ALA A 627 -7.61 -42.87 -13.54
CA ALA A 627 -7.34 -41.55 -12.98
C ALA A 627 -7.17 -41.57 -11.45
N VAL A 628 -7.94 -42.40 -10.75
CA VAL A 628 -7.78 -42.61 -9.29
C VAL A 628 -6.45 -43.29 -8.99
N ALA A 629 -6.05 -44.31 -9.76
CA ALA A 629 -4.76 -44.97 -9.58
C ALA A 629 -3.57 -44.01 -9.81
N ASP A 630 -3.64 -43.16 -10.84
CA ASP A 630 -2.63 -42.13 -11.10
C ASP A 630 -2.57 -41.10 -9.97
N MET A 631 -3.71 -40.71 -9.41
CA MET A 631 -3.80 -39.79 -8.28
C MET A 631 -3.10 -40.37 -7.04
N HIS A 632 -3.37 -41.65 -6.71
CA HIS A 632 -2.70 -42.36 -5.62
C HIS A 632 -1.17 -42.46 -5.82
N GLN A 633 -0.73 -42.77 -7.04
CA GLN A 633 0.69 -42.82 -7.38
C GLN A 633 1.37 -41.46 -7.24
N SER A 634 0.70 -40.41 -7.70
CA SER A 634 1.18 -39.04 -7.55
C SER A 634 1.37 -38.71 -6.07
N TRP A 635 0.31 -38.86 -5.26
CA TRP A 635 0.35 -38.64 -3.81
C TRP A 635 1.51 -39.40 -3.14
N LEU A 636 1.65 -40.70 -3.43
CA LEU A 636 2.70 -41.54 -2.87
C LEU A 636 4.11 -41.02 -3.25
N SER A 637 4.30 -40.60 -4.50
CA SER A 637 5.58 -40.05 -4.96
C SER A 637 5.94 -38.76 -4.21
N MET A 638 4.94 -37.93 -3.90
CA MET A 638 5.15 -36.69 -3.16
C MET A 638 5.44 -36.94 -1.68
N MET A 639 4.71 -37.84 -1.03
CA MET A 639 4.90 -38.14 0.39
C MET A 639 6.27 -38.78 0.64
N ASN A 640 6.75 -39.63 -0.28
CA ASN A 640 8.12 -40.15 -0.21
C ASN A 640 9.17 -39.04 -0.37
N PHE A 641 8.91 -38.07 -1.24
CA PHE A 641 9.78 -36.89 -1.35
C PHE A 641 9.75 -36.04 -0.07
N GLU A 642 8.57 -35.84 0.53
CA GLU A 642 8.38 -35.12 1.80
C GLU A 642 9.22 -35.75 2.92
N ILE A 643 9.09 -37.06 3.15
CA ILE A 643 9.86 -37.77 4.18
C ILE A 643 11.35 -37.60 3.94
N GLY A 644 11.84 -37.89 2.73
CA GLY A 644 13.27 -37.78 2.43
C GLY A 644 13.81 -36.36 2.58
N PHE A 645 13.00 -35.36 2.22
CA PHE A 645 13.35 -33.95 2.40
C PHE A 645 13.42 -33.56 3.88
N VAL A 646 12.39 -33.91 4.65
CA VAL A 646 12.28 -33.61 6.08
C VAL A 646 13.41 -34.30 6.85
N ASP A 647 13.66 -35.60 6.62
CA ASP A 647 14.73 -36.34 7.29
C ASP A 647 16.11 -35.74 7.02
N THR A 648 16.34 -35.26 5.79
CA THR A 648 17.56 -34.54 5.42
C THR A 648 17.71 -33.25 6.22
N LEU A 649 16.62 -32.48 6.36
CA LEU A 649 16.59 -31.22 7.12
C LEU A 649 16.83 -31.46 8.62
N VAL A 650 16.19 -32.48 9.19
CA VAL A 650 16.33 -32.88 10.60
C VAL A 650 17.77 -33.33 10.88
N SER A 651 18.30 -34.23 10.05
CA SER A 651 19.68 -34.72 10.16
C SER A 651 20.70 -33.58 10.06
N PHE A 652 20.48 -32.61 9.17
CA PHE A 652 21.33 -31.44 9.05
C PHE A 652 21.31 -30.58 10.32
N GLY A 653 20.13 -30.33 10.90
CA GLY A 653 19.99 -29.58 12.14
C GLY A 653 20.67 -30.25 13.33
N ASP A 654 20.52 -31.57 13.45
CA ASP A 654 21.15 -32.36 14.52
C ASP A 654 22.67 -32.46 14.38
N LEU A 655 23.21 -32.39 13.15
CA LEU A 655 24.64 -32.28 12.90
C LEU A 655 25.18 -30.88 13.26
N VAL A 656 24.48 -29.82 12.87
CA VAL A 656 24.94 -28.43 12.99
C VAL A 656 25.04 -27.97 14.45
N TRP A 657 24.10 -28.37 15.31
CA TRP A 657 23.96 -27.80 16.66
C TRP A 657 25.03 -28.19 17.69
N PRO A 658 25.61 -29.40 17.71
CA PRO A 658 26.83 -29.58 18.48
C PRO A 658 28.05 -29.09 17.68
N ALA A 659 28.13 -29.38 16.38
CA ALA A 659 29.36 -29.20 15.61
C ALA A 659 29.80 -27.73 15.49
N ILE A 660 28.90 -26.82 15.10
CA ILE A 660 29.25 -25.41 14.85
C ILE A 660 29.66 -24.71 16.15
N PRO A 661 28.88 -24.72 17.24
CA PRO A 661 29.28 -24.08 18.49
C PRO A 661 30.59 -24.65 19.05
N ILE A 662 30.82 -25.97 18.95
CA ILE A 662 32.08 -26.59 19.38
C ILE A 662 33.25 -26.07 18.55
N LEU A 663 33.12 -25.99 17.22
CA LEU A 663 34.17 -25.45 16.34
C LEU A 663 34.45 -23.98 16.63
N VAL A 664 33.43 -23.14 16.80
CA VAL A 664 33.59 -21.72 17.15
C VAL A 664 34.24 -21.58 18.52
N TRP A 665 33.87 -22.42 19.49
CA TRP A 665 34.46 -22.42 20.81
C TRP A 665 35.93 -22.85 20.79
N LEU A 666 36.30 -23.87 20.01
CA LEU A 666 37.71 -24.27 19.80
C LEU A 666 38.53 -23.11 19.23
N VAL A 667 38.00 -22.39 18.25
CA VAL A 667 38.64 -21.17 17.71
C VAL A 667 38.80 -20.11 18.81
N ALA A 668 37.78 -19.89 19.63
CA ALA A 668 37.86 -18.95 20.75
C ALA A 668 38.92 -19.35 21.79
N ILE A 669 39.04 -20.64 22.12
CA ILE A 669 40.09 -21.16 23.02
C ILE A 669 41.48 -20.86 22.44
N ILE A 670 41.70 -21.12 21.15
CA ILE A 670 42.98 -20.83 20.49
C ILE A 670 43.29 -19.34 20.52
N GLU A 671 42.30 -18.48 20.21
CA GLU A 671 42.43 -17.03 20.35
C GLU A 671 42.76 -16.61 21.79
N GLY A 672 42.11 -17.22 22.79
CA GLY A 672 42.37 -17.01 24.21
C GLY A 672 43.81 -17.32 24.62
N VAL A 673 44.34 -18.47 24.18
CA VAL A 673 45.73 -18.88 24.45
C VAL A 673 46.72 -17.91 23.80
N TYR A 674 46.45 -17.44 22.58
CA TYR A 674 47.29 -16.42 21.92
C TYR A 674 47.27 -15.09 22.67
N ILE A 675 46.10 -14.66 23.14
CA ILE A 675 45.93 -13.44 23.95
C ILE A 675 46.74 -13.52 25.25
N LEU A 676 46.65 -14.65 25.97
CA LEU A 676 47.38 -14.86 27.23
C LEU A 676 48.91 -14.95 27.01
N ARG A 677 49.34 -15.38 25.83
CA ARG A 677 50.76 -15.41 25.42
C ARG A 677 51.27 -14.08 24.84
N GLY A 678 50.43 -13.05 24.79
CA GLY A 678 50.79 -11.74 24.24
C GLY A 678 51.02 -11.71 22.73
N LYS A 679 50.57 -12.73 21.99
CA LYS A 679 50.64 -12.75 20.52
C LYS A 679 49.39 -12.07 19.94
N GLU A 680 49.60 -11.05 19.10
CA GLU A 680 48.50 -10.30 18.47
C GLU A 680 48.13 -10.79 17.06
N GLU A 681 48.92 -11.71 16.52
CA GLU A 681 48.67 -12.35 15.22
C GLU A 681 47.36 -13.14 15.23
N ASP A 682 46.69 -13.16 14.08
CA ASP A 682 45.45 -13.90 13.91
C ASP A 682 45.75 -15.41 13.86
N PRO A 683 45.28 -16.23 14.82
CA PRO A 683 45.60 -17.65 14.87
C PRO A 683 45.08 -18.44 13.66
N LEU A 684 44.10 -17.88 12.93
CA LEU A 684 43.51 -18.47 11.73
C LEU A 684 44.21 -18.04 10.43
N GLY A 685 45.17 -17.12 10.46
CA GLY A 685 45.86 -16.60 9.27
C GLY A 685 46.34 -17.68 8.28
N PRO A 686 47.02 -18.75 8.73
CA PRO A 686 47.47 -19.83 7.85
C PRO A 686 46.32 -20.61 7.20
N ALA A 687 45.25 -20.89 7.95
CA ALA A 687 44.08 -21.61 7.45
C ALA A 687 43.27 -20.77 6.45
N ILE A 688 43.13 -19.47 6.72
CA ILE A 688 42.49 -18.51 5.81
C ILE A 688 43.30 -18.41 4.51
N GLY A 689 44.63 -18.41 4.57
CA GLY A 689 45.48 -18.42 3.37
C GLY A 689 45.24 -19.63 2.46
N VAL A 690 45.02 -20.81 3.04
CA VAL A 690 44.64 -22.02 2.28
C VAL A 690 43.26 -21.86 1.66
N MET A 691 42.28 -21.37 2.42
CA MET A 691 40.91 -21.13 1.92
C MET A 691 40.90 -20.10 0.79
N ASP A 692 41.68 -19.02 0.91
CA ASP A 692 41.84 -18.00 -0.13
C ASP A 692 42.49 -18.59 -1.38
N SER A 693 43.46 -19.49 -1.25
CA SER A 693 44.07 -20.19 -2.38
C SER A 693 43.05 -21.06 -3.14
N ILE A 694 42.17 -21.79 -2.43
CA ILE A 694 41.09 -22.58 -3.03
C ILE A 694 40.06 -21.67 -3.67
N SER A 695 39.65 -20.59 -2.99
CA SER A 695 38.69 -19.63 -3.54
C SER A 695 39.24 -18.98 -4.82
N SER A 696 40.54 -18.68 -4.85
CA SER A 696 41.21 -18.10 -6.02
C SER A 696 41.29 -19.09 -7.18
N ALA A 697 41.44 -20.39 -6.91
CA ALA A 697 41.40 -21.45 -7.90
C ALA A 697 39.99 -21.62 -8.49
N ILE A 698 38.95 -21.63 -7.64
CA ILE A 698 37.55 -21.66 -8.08
C ILE A 698 37.20 -20.40 -8.88
N MET A 699 37.63 -19.22 -8.43
CA MET A 699 37.45 -17.96 -9.16
C MET A 699 38.17 -17.98 -10.51
N SER A 700 39.37 -18.56 -10.57
CA SER A 700 40.13 -18.73 -11.82
C SER A 700 39.41 -19.68 -12.78
N ALA A 701 38.87 -20.80 -12.30
CA ALA A 701 38.06 -21.72 -13.11
C ALA A 701 36.79 -21.05 -13.64
N ARG A 702 36.07 -20.31 -12.78
CA ARG A 702 34.90 -19.52 -13.20
C ARG A 702 35.26 -18.45 -14.22
N ASN A 703 36.38 -17.75 -14.02
CA ASN A 703 36.84 -16.72 -14.95
C ASN A 703 37.20 -17.34 -16.30
N LYS A 704 37.87 -18.50 -16.34
CA LYS A 704 38.13 -19.24 -17.60
C LYS A 704 36.83 -19.64 -18.31
N ALA A 705 35.86 -20.19 -17.59
CA ALA A 705 34.54 -20.50 -18.16
C ALA A 705 33.83 -19.24 -18.68
N SER A 706 33.91 -18.13 -17.96
CA SER A 706 33.33 -16.86 -18.40
C SER A 706 34.01 -16.30 -19.66
N ILE A 707 35.33 -16.47 -19.80
CA ILE A 707 36.06 -16.06 -21.01
C ILE A 707 35.61 -16.90 -22.20
N GLN A 708 35.47 -18.22 -22.05
CA GLN A 708 34.97 -19.09 -23.12
C GLN A 708 33.55 -18.72 -23.56
N ILE A 709 32.65 -18.45 -22.60
CA ILE A 709 31.29 -17.98 -22.91
C ILE A 709 31.32 -16.61 -23.60
N THR A 710 32.19 -15.70 -23.15
CA THR A 710 32.34 -14.37 -23.77
C THR A 710 32.88 -14.48 -25.20
N GLU A 711 33.80 -15.39 -25.45
CA GLU A 711 34.37 -15.64 -26.78
C GLU A 711 33.33 -16.25 -27.73
N LEU A 712 32.48 -17.17 -27.24
CA LEU A 712 31.31 -17.67 -27.98
C LEU A 712 30.29 -16.57 -28.28
N LEU A 713 29.97 -15.73 -27.29
CA LEU A 713 29.06 -14.60 -27.45
C LEU A 713 29.61 -13.55 -28.43
N ASN A 714 30.91 -13.28 -28.39
CA ASN A 714 31.56 -12.37 -29.33
C ASN A 714 31.51 -12.90 -30.76
N ARG A 715 31.75 -14.21 -30.99
CA ARG A 715 31.56 -14.82 -32.32
C ARG A 715 30.12 -14.70 -32.82
N ALA A 716 29.13 -14.92 -31.95
CA ALA A 716 27.73 -14.73 -32.30
C ALA A 716 27.42 -13.26 -32.61
N ASN A 717 27.99 -12.32 -31.85
CA ASN A 717 27.80 -10.90 -32.07
C ASN A 717 28.46 -10.42 -33.38
N ASP A 718 29.66 -10.92 -33.72
CA ASP A 718 30.32 -10.62 -35.00
C ASP A 718 29.51 -11.11 -36.20
N LEU A 719 28.89 -12.29 -36.09
CA LEU A 719 27.96 -12.79 -37.11
C LEU A 719 26.74 -11.89 -37.27
N ILE A 720 26.15 -11.44 -36.15
CA ILE A 720 25.01 -10.52 -36.15
C ILE A 720 25.40 -9.18 -36.77
N VAL A 721 26.54 -8.61 -36.40
CA VAL A 721 27.04 -7.33 -36.95
C VAL A 721 27.31 -7.46 -38.45
N THR A 722 27.90 -8.58 -38.89
CA THR A 722 28.13 -8.84 -40.32
C THR A 722 26.82 -8.95 -41.09
N PHE A 723 25.82 -9.61 -40.52
CA PHE A 723 24.49 -9.72 -41.10
C PHE A 723 23.75 -8.37 -41.13
N GLN A 724 23.80 -7.60 -40.03
CA GLN A 724 23.25 -6.24 -39.97
C GLN A 724 23.94 -5.32 -40.99
N GLY A 725 25.25 -5.45 -41.17
CA GLY A 725 26.00 -4.76 -42.23
C GLY A 725 25.47 -5.09 -43.61
N ARG A 726 25.24 -6.38 -43.91
CA ARG A 726 24.63 -6.81 -45.18
C ARG A 726 23.19 -6.33 -45.34
N LEU A 727 22.38 -6.40 -44.29
CA LEU A 727 20.99 -5.94 -44.31
C LEU A 727 20.89 -4.42 -44.47
N SER A 728 21.76 -3.65 -43.80
CA SER A 728 21.86 -2.20 -43.94
C SER A 728 22.28 -1.81 -45.35
N SER A 729 23.25 -2.52 -45.95
CA SER A 729 23.63 -2.30 -47.35
C SER A 729 22.52 -2.70 -48.34
N ALA A 730 21.72 -3.73 -48.04
CA ALA A 730 20.58 -4.12 -48.84
C ALA A 730 19.40 -3.13 -48.71
N THR A 731 19.17 -2.59 -47.51
CA THR A 731 18.15 -1.56 -47.26
C THR A 731 18.56 -0.20 -47.79
N GLU A 732 19.86 0.16 -47.77
CA GLU A 732 20.38 1.33 -48.50
C GLU A 732 20.28 1.14 -50.00
N SER A 733 20.56 -0.05 -50.54
CA SER A 733 20.36 -0.37 -51.96
C SER A 733 18.88 -0.30 -52.36
N PHE A 734 17.97 -0.73 -51.47
CA PHE A 734 16.52 -0.64 -51.66
C PHE A 734 16.02 0.82 -51.55
N SER A 735 16.52 1.58 -50.57
CA SER A 735 16.25 3.01 -50.37
C SER A 735 16.76 3.86 -51.53
N THR A 736 17.96 3.60 -52.04
CA THR A 736 18.52 4.29 -53.21
C THR A 736 17.78 3.96 -54.50
N LYS A 737 17.23 2.74 -54.63
CA LYS A 737 16.29 2.37 -55.71
C LYS A 737 14.92 3.06 -55.63
N PHE A 738 14.45 3.39 -54.42
CA PHE A 738 13.19 4.12 -54.19
C PHE A 738 13.37 5.65 -54.11
N ARG A 739 14.61 6.15 -54.08
CA ARG A 739 14.91 7.59 -54.06
C ARG A 739 14.44 8.38 -55.29
N PRO A 740 14.31 7.85 -56.53
CA PRO A 740 13.79 8.63 -57.64
C PRO A 740 12.25 8.83 -57.60
N LEU A 741 11.52 8.23 -56.64
CA LEU A 741 10.07 8.46 -56.47
C LEU A 741 9.72 9.59 -55.47
N SER A 742 10.72 10.24 -54.86
CA SER A 742 10.50 11.32 -53.87
C SER A 742 10.80 12.73 -54.38
N HIS A 743 11.19 12.88 -55.65
CA HIS A 743 11.39 14.19 -56.31
C HIS A 743 10.51 14.41 -57.55
N GLY A 744 9.54 13.53 -57.81
CA GLY A 744 8.43 13.79 -58.74
C GLY A 744 7.24 14.36 -57.97
N GLY A 745 6.90 15.62 -58.22
CA GLY A 745 6.00 16.40 -57.39
C GLY A 745 4.60 15.83 -57.20
N VAL A 746 4.17 15.69 -55.95
CA VAL A 746 2.78 15.79 -55.50
C VAL A 746 2.79 16.34 -54.06
N LEU A 747 2.00 17.40 -53.83
CA LEU A 747 1.74 18.12 -52.56
C LEU A 747 2.81 19.09 -52.03
N ASP A 748 2.88 20.25 -52.67
CA ASP A 748 3.53 21.46 -52.16
C ASP A 748 2.73 22.08 -50.99
N SER A 749 2.90 21.53 -49.77
CA SER A 749 2.34 22.06 -48.51
C SER A 749 3.31 23.00 -47.77
N ARG A 750 4.42 23.39 -48.43
CA ARG A 750 5.49 24.24 -47.88
C ARG A 750 5.01 25.61 -47.36
N PRO A 751 4.10 26.36 -48.02
CA PRO A 751 3.75 27.71 -47.53
C PRO A 751 2.90 27.69 -46.25
N MET A 752 2.14 26.63 -45.98
CA MET A 752 1.34 26.52 -44.74
C MET A 752 2.22 26.10 -43.56
N LEU A 753 3.11 25.13 -43.76
CA LEU A 753 4.05 24.69 -42.72
C LEU A 753 5.07 25.77 -42.37
N GLU A 754 5.55 26.55 -43.34
CA GLU A 754 6.44 27.70 -43.10
C GLU A 754 5.73 28.78 -42.29
N ARG A 755 4.51 29.20 -42.67
CA ARG A 755 3.71 30.15 -41.88
C ARG A 755 3.41 29.64 -40.46
N PHE A 756 3.20 28.35 -40.29
CA PHE A 756 3.00 27.76 -38.97
C PHE A 756 4.30 27.76 -38.15
N ARG A 757 5.43 27.43 -38.77
CA ARG A 757 6.76 27.43 -38.13
C ARG A 757 7.22 28.84 -37.74
N GLU A 758 6.84 29.87 -38.52
CA GLU A 758 7.02 31.28 -38.16
C GLU A 758 6.20 31.68 -36.94
N ARG A 759 4.92 31.26 -36.86
CA ARG A 759 4.03 31.58 -35.72
C ARG A 759 4.28 30.71 -34.48
N ALA A 760 4.89 29.55 -34.64
CA ALA A 760 5.18 28.59 -33.58
C ALA A 760 6.65 28.12 -33.63
N PRO A 761 7.63 29.00 -33.33
CA PRO A 761 9.05 28.68 -33.45
C PRO A 761 9.49 27.51 -32.55
N TYR A 762 8.82 27.35 -31.41
CA TYR A 762 9.05 26.25 -30.45
C TYR A 762 7.96 25.16 -30.51
N GLY A 763 7.21 25.08 -31.62
CA GLY A 763 6.13 24.12 -31.80
C GLY A 763 5.06 24.23 -30.71
N ARG A 764 4.73 23.11 -30.05
CA ARG A 764 3.72 23.05 -28.98
C ARG A 764 4.08 23.79 -27.68
N GLU A 765 5.36 24.15 -27.48
CA GLU A 765 5.81 24.96 -26.34
C GLU A 765 5.61 26.47 -26.60
N SER A 766 5.26 26.86 -27.82
CA SER A 766 4.88 28.24 -28.14
C SER A 766 3.42 28.54 -27.74
N PRO A 767 3.08 29.81 -27.40
CA PRO A 767 1.70 30.17 -27.03
C PRO A 767 0.66 29.84 -28.11
N PHE A 768 0.97 30.11 -29.38
CA PHE A 768 0.09 29.82 -30.53
C PHE A 768 0.01 28.32 -30.81
N GLY A 769 1.15 27.60 -30.80
CA GLY A 769 1.18 26.16 -31.01
C GLY A 769 0.42 25.38 -29.92
N SER A 770 0.53 25.81 -28.66
CA SER A 770 -0.22 25.24 -27.54
C SER A 770 -1.74 25.42 -27.72
N TRP A 771 -2.21 26.62 -28.10
CA TRP A 771 -3.63 26.87 -28.38
C TRP A 771 -4.16 26.09 -29.57
N SER A 772 -3.39 26.02 -30.66
CA SER A 772 -3.77 25.27 -31.85
C SER A 772 -3.93 23.79 -31.52
N LEU A 773 -2.95 23.18 -30.83
CA LEU A 773 -3.00 21.77 -30.46
C LEU A 773 -4.15 21.50 -29.48
N PHE A 774 -4.39 22.38 -28.50
CA PHE A 774 -5.51 22.28 -27.59
C PHE A 774 -6.86 22.26 -28.33
N ALA A 775 -7.09 23.21 -29.25
CA ALA A 775 -8.31 23.28 -30.03
C ALA A 775 -8.51 22.01 -30.88
N THR A 776 -7.45 21.53 -31.55
CA THR A 776 -7.50 20.28 -32.32
C THR A 776 -7.87 19.09 -31.43
N LEU A 777 -7.23 18.93 -30.27
CA LEU A 777 -7.50 17.81 -29.36
C LEU A 777 -8.93 17.88 -28.80
N VAL A 778 -9.41 19.06 -28.39
CA VAL A 778 -10.79 19.23 -27.91
C VAL A 778 -11.80 18.92 -29.01
N ILE A 779 -11.57 19.35 -30.25
CA ILE A 779 -12.46 19.00 -31.38
C ILE A 779 -12.50 17.49 -31.58
N VAL A 780 -11.35 16.81 -31.59
CA VAL A 780 -11.30 15.34 -31.71
C VAL A 780 -12.05 14.67 -30.57
N MET A 781 -11.90 15.16 -29.34
CA MET A 781 -12.61 14.61 -28.18
C MET A 781 -14.12 14.85 -28.24
N LEU A 782 -14.57 16.03 -28.69
CA LEU A 782 -15.99 16.33 -28.89
C LEU A 782 -16.61 15.48 -30.00
N LEU A 783 -15.87 15.24 -31.09
CA LEU A 783 -16.28 14.31 -32.15
C LEU A 783 -16.42 12.88 -31.61
N LEU A 784 -15.54 12.48 -30.69
CA LEU A 784 -15.64 11.17 -30.04
C LEU A 784 -16.85 11.10 -29.10
N VAL A 785 -17.13 12.15 -28.31
CA VAL A 785 -18.35 12.24 -27.49
C VAL A 785 -19.61 12.16 -28.36
N TRP A 786 -19.61 12.83 -29.51
CA TRP A 786 -20.71 12.74 -30.47
C TRP A 786 -20.91 11.33 -31.02
N TRP A 787 -19.80 10.63 -31.28
CA TRP A 787 -19.74 9.26 -31.78
C TRP A 787 -20.09 8.20 -30.73
N LEU A 788 -20.20 8.55 -29.44
CA LEU A 788 -20.48 7.57 -28.39
C LEU A 788 -21.72 6.73 -28.71
N PRO A 789 -21.58 5.39 -28.72
CA PRO A 789 -22.64 4.51 -29.15
C PRO A 789 -23.71 4.36 -28.06
N VAL A 790 -24.97 4.32 -28.46
CA VAL A 790 -26.15 4.14 -27.60
C VAL A 790 -26.99 3.03 -28.18
N ALA A 791 -27.63 2.22 -27.33
CA ALA A 791 -28.55 1.19 -27.80
C ALA A 791 -29.73 1.84 -28.56
N ASP A 792 -30.08 1.27 -29.71
CA ASP A 792 -31.16 1.80 -30.57
C ASP A 792 -32.51 1.29 -30.05
N GLN A 793 -33.05 1.98 -29.03
CA GLN A 793 -34.32 1.67 -28.36
C GLN A 793 -35.20 2.93 -28.25
N GLU A 794 -36.48 2.75 -27.93
CA GLU A 794 -37.35 3.88 -27.57
C GLU A 794 -36.72 4.67 -26.40
N GLY A 795 -36.63 5.99 -26.53
CA GLY A 795 -35.92 6.84 -25.56
C GLY A 795 -34.40 6.95 -25.75
N ALA A 796 -33.81 6.44 -26.84
CA ALA A 796 -32.36 6.53 -27.11
C ALA A 796 -31.78 7.95 -27.02
N ARG A 797 -32.56 8.98 -27.39
CA ARG A 797 -32.15 10.40 -27.26
C ARG A 797 -32.03 10.85 -25.81
N PHE A 798 -32.95 10.43 -24.95
CA PHE A 798 -32.89 10.71 -23.52
C PHE A 798 -31.66 10.03 -22.91
N ILE A 799 -31.44 8.75 -23.19
CA ILE A 799 -30.25 8.00 -22.74
C ILE A 799 -28.96 8.68 -23.22
N LYS A 800 -28.89 9.08 -24.49
CA LYS A 800 -27.74 9.82 -25.03
C LYS A 800 -27.51 11.14 -24.30
N SER A 801 -28.58 11.90 -24.02
CA SER A 801 -28.48 13.16 -23.29
C SER A 801 -28.00 12.96 -21.84
N LEU A 802 -28.47 11.91 -21.15
CA LEU A 802 -28.04 11.53 -19.80
C LEU A 802 -26.56 11.12 -19.80
N GLN A 803 -26.14 10.31 -20.78
CA GLN A 803 -24.76 9.87 -20.93
C GLN A 803 -23.80 11.04 -21.19
N VAL A 804 -24.11 11.91 -22.16
CA VAL A 804 -23.29 13.09 -22.47
C VAL A 804 -23.20 14.00 -21.25
N SER A 805 -24.32 14.23 -20.56
CA SER A 805 -24.34 15.03 -19.33
C SER A 805 -23.46 14.42 -18.23
N ASN A 806 -23.50 13.09 -18.05
CA ASN A 806 -22.66 12.38 -17.09
C ASN A 806 -21.16 12.51 -17.42
N VAL A 807 -20.80 12.39 -18.70
CA VAL A 807 -19.42 12.61 -19.16
C VAL A 807 -18.97 14.05 -18.89
N LEU A 808 -19.82 15.05 -19.14
CA LEU A 808 -19.50 16.47 -18.91
C LEU A 808 -19.35 16.82 -17.43
N VAL A 809 -20.20 16.28 -16.54
CA VAL A 809 -20.03 16.42 -15.08
C VAL A 809 -18.71 15.79 -14.64
N SER A 810 -18.44 14.57 -15.10
CA SER A 810 -17.20 13.85 -14.77
C SER A 810 -15.96 14.61 -15.26
N LEU A 811 -16.00 15.14 -16.50
CA LEU A 811 -14.95 15.99 -17.06
C LEU A 811 -14.70 17.22 -16.18
N SER A 812 -15.76 17.86 -15.71
CA SER A 812 -15.66 19.04 -14.85
C SER A 812 -15.00 18.71 -13.51
N ILE A 813 -15.42 17.61 -12.86
CA ILE A 813 -14.85 17.13 -11.59
C ILE A 813 -13.36 16.81 -11.77
N PHE A 814 -13.01 15.98 -12.76
CA PHE A 814 -11.63 15.56 -13.01
C PHE A 814 -10.73 16.73 -13.44
N SER A 815 -11.26 17.69 -14.21
CA SER A 815 -10.51 18.89 -14.58
C SER A 815 -10.22 19.78 -13.38
N LEU A 816 -11.19 19.97 -12.47
CA LEU A 816 -10.98 20.72 -11.22
C LEU A 816 -9.96 20.02 -10.31
N MET A 817 -10.04 18.68 -10.16
CA MET A 817 -9.04 17.91 -9.42
C MET A 817 -7.65 18.03 -10.08
N ALA A 818 -7.58 17.97 -11.41
CA ALA A 818 -6.33 18.14 -12.15
C ALA A 818 -5.78 19.57 -12.04
N PHE A 819 -6.61 20.60 -11.98
CA PHE A 819 -6.18 21.99 -11.72
C PHE A 819 -5.59 22.14 -10.31
N SER A 820 -6.25 21.57 -9.29
CA SER A 820 -5.71 21.52 -7.93
C SER A 820 -4.33 20.84 -7.90
N LEU A 821 -4.22 19.66 -8.53
CA LEU A 821 -2.96 18.93 -8.61
C LEU A 821 -1.90 19.68 -9.43
N ASN A 822 -2.29 20.38 -10.50
CA ASN A 822 -1.38 21.18 -11.31
C ASN A 822 -0.85 22.39 -10.54
N LEU A 823 -1.65 23.00 -9.67
CA LEU A 823 -1.18 24.07 -8.80
C LEU A 823 -0.13 23.54 -7.79
N HIS A 824 -0.42 22.43 -7.11
CA HIS A 824 0.49 21.82 -6.14
C HIS A 824 1.76 21.26 -6.79
N THR A 825 1.62 20.27 -7.66
CA THR A 825 2.74 19.56 -8.26
C THR A 825 3.32 20.33 -9.44
N GLY A 826 2.44 20.76 -10.35
CA GLY A 826 2.87 21.36 -11.61
C GLY A 826 3.52 22.73 -11.44
N VAL A 827 2.96 23.62 -10.62
CA VAL A 827 3.44 25.01 -10.49
C VAL A 827 4.35 25.19 -9.27
N THR A 828 3.97 24.68 -8.09
CA THR A 828 4.80 24.84 -6.88
C THR A 828 5.85 23.76 -6.68
N GLY A 829 5.78 22.66 -7.45
CA GLY A 829 6.72 21.56 -7.32
C GLY A 829 6.46 20.65 -6.13
N MET A 830 5.31 20.76 -5.43
CA MET A 830 4.89 19.96 -4.27
C MET A 830 4.11 18.70 -4.71
N ILE A 831 4.66 17.49 -4.55
CA ILE A 831 4.05 16.25 -5.04
C ILE A 831 2.90 15.84 -4.12
N ASN A 832 1.68 16.13 -4.54
CA ASN A 832 0.48 15.81 -3.75
C ASN A 832 -0.22 14.55 -4.29
N PHE A 833 -0.04 13.41 -3.64
CA PHE A 833 -0.82 12.19 -3.93
C PHE A 833 -2.10 12.07 -3.09
N GLY A 834 -2.37 13.03 -2.20
CA GLY A 834 -3.55 13.08 -1.36
C GLY A 834 -4.60 14.09 -1.80
N VAL A 835 -4.69 14.45 -3.09
CA VAL A 835 -5.72 15.41 -3.54
C VAL A 835 -7.14 14.97 -3.13
N ILE A 836 -7.37 13.65 -3.06
CA ILE A 836 -8.63 13.05 -2.61
C ILE A 836 -8.99 13.38 -1.17
N PHE A 837 -8.02 13.72 -0.31
CA PHE A 837 -8.29 14.20 1.05
C PHE A 837 -9.17 15.46 1.00
N PHE A 838 -8.76 16.46 0.21
CA PHE A 838 -9.50 17.73 0.08
C PHE A 838 -10.83 17.56 -0.67
N VAL A 839 -10.85 16.70 -1.69
CA VAL A 839 -12.09 16.33 -2.41
C VAL A 839 -13.08 15.64 -1.45
N GLY A 840 -12.59 14.70 -0.64
CA GLY A 840 -13.38 13.97 0.34
C GLY A 840 -13.94 14.89 1.43
N VAL A 841 -13.13 15.80 1.97
CA VAL A 841 -13.60 16.83 2.94
C VAL A 841 -14.72 17.67 2.32
N GLY A 842 -14.54 18.17 1.08
CA GLY A 842 -15.58 18.94 0.38
C GLY A 842 -16.87 18.14 0.15
N ALA A 843 -16.76 16.89 -0.29
CA ALA A 843 -17.90 15.99 -0.52
C ALA A 843 -18.66 15.68 0.77
N ILE A 844 -17.94 15.25 1.81
CA ILE A 844 -18.50 14.90 3.13
C ILE A 844 -19.16 16.10 3.77
N THR A 845 -18.50 17.27 3.75
CA THR A 845 -19.05 18.51 4.34
C THR A 845 -20.36 18.90 3.68
N VAL A 846 -20.42 18.89 2.34
CA VAL A 846 -21.67 19.19 1.64
C VAL A 846 -22.74 18.14 1.91
N GLY A 847 -22.39 16.85 1.88
CA GLY A 847 -23.33 15.76 2.13
C GLY A 847 -23.98 15.85 3.51
N ILE A 848 -23.18 16.06 4.56
CA ILE A 848 -23.69 16.14 5.95
C ILE A 848 -24.48 17.43 6.17
N LEU A 849 -23.97 18.57 5.72
CA LEU A 849 -24.63 19.85 5.96
C LEU A 849 -25.97 19.94 5.22
N THR A 850 -26.09 19.34 4.03
CA THR A 850 -27.34 19.38 3.22
C THR A 850 -28.29 18.22 3.50
N ALA A 851 -27.88 17.22 4.29
CA ALA A 851 -28.77 16.14 4.70
C ALA A 851 -29.88 16.67 5.63
N PRO A 852 -31.13 16.17 5.50
CA PRO A 852 -32.24 16.52 6.40
C PRO A 852 -31.94 16.17 7.86
N LYS A 853 -32.53 16.92 8.80
CA LYS A 853 -32.36 16.70 10.25
C LYS A 853 -32.83 15.31 10.70
N ASP A 854 -33.89 14.79 10.08
CA ASP A 854 -34.44 13.45 10.36
C ASP A 854 -33.46 12.32 9.99
N LEU A 855 -32.48 12.62 9.13
CA LEU A 855 -31.45 11.69 8.66
C LEU A 855 -30.08 11.99 9.27
N HIS A 856 -30.04 12.62 10.45
CA HIS A 856 -28.82 13.01 11.18
C HIS A 856 -27.97 14.09 10.48
N GLY A 857 -28.59 14.92 9.62
CA GLY A 857 -27.95 16.07 8.95
C GLY A 857 -28.31 17.44 9.55
N TYR A 858 -27.84 18.52 8.93
CA TYR A 858 -28.05 19.91 9.42
C TYR A 858 -29.06 20.74 8.60
N ASP A 859 -29.52 20.24 7.46
CA ASP A 859 -30.46 20.88 6.55
C ASP A 859 -30.08 22.30 6.07
N TRP A 860 -28.79 22.53 5.81
CA TRP A 860 -28.29 23.79 5.27
C TRP A 860 -28.63 23.97 3.78
N PRO A 861 -28.80 25.22 3.31
CA PRO A 861 -28.88 25.51 1.89
C PRO A 861 -27.61 25.07 1.15
N VAL A 862 -27.81 24.44 -0.01
CA VAL A 862 -26.74 23.77 -0.78
C VAL A 862 -25.57 24.70 -1.14
N PHE A 863 -25.86 25.96 -1.50
CA PHE A 863 -24.83 26.95 -1.82
C PHE A 863 -23.89 27.23 -0.64
N TRP A 864 -24.45 27.50 0.55
CA TRP A 864 -23.67 27.79 1.75
C TRP A 864 -22.92 26.58 2.27
N ALA A 865 -23.49 25.37 2.11
CA ALA A 865 -22.79 24.13 2.41
C ALA A 865 -21.55 23.94 1.51
N ALA A 866 -21.66 24.25 0.21
CA ALA A 866 -20.52 24.19 -0.71
C ALA A 866 -19.44 25.23 -0.35
N VAL A 867 -19.82 26.48 -0.04
CA VAL A 867 -18.89 27.52 0.42
C VAL A 867 -18.19 27.10 1.72
N ALA A 868 -18.92 26.54 2.68
CA ALA A 868 -18.34 26.02 3.92
C ALA A 868 -17.32 24.90 3.65
N GLY A 869 -17.63 23.96 2.76
CA GLY A 869 -16.70 22.89 2.34
C GLY A 869 -15.42 23.42 1.69
N ILE A 870 -15.53 24.46 0.87
CA ILE A 870 -14.39 25.14 0.22
C ILE A 870 -13.50 25.82 1.28
N LEU A 871 -14.10 26.61 2.18
CA LEU A 871 -13.36 27.34 3.21
C LEU A 871 -12.71 26.39 4.23
N LEU A 872 -13.42 25.34 4.65
CA LEU A 872 -12.87 24.32 5.53
C LEU A 872 -11.67 23.62 4.91
N SER A 873 -11.78 23.23 3.64
CA SER A 873 -10.67 22.57 2.93
C SER A 873 -9.48 23.52 2.71
N ALA A 874 -9.73 24.80 2.43
CA ALA A 874 -8.67 25.80 2.33
C ALA A 874 -7.94 25.99 3.67
N ALA A 875 -8.68 26.05 4.78
CA ALA A 875 -8.12 26.15 6.12
C ALA A 875 -7.29 24.91 6.47
N LEU A 876 -7.78 23.70 6.18
CA LEU A 876 -7.04 22.46 6.35
C LEU A 876 -5.79 22.40 5.46
N GLY A 877 -5.89 22.87 4.22
CA GLY A 877 -4.74 22.98 3.30
C GLY A 877 -3.65 23.92 3.84
N TRP A 878 -4.04 25.10 4.34
CA TRP A 878 -3.12 26.03 4.97
C TRP A 878 -2.45 25.45 6.22
N MET A 879 -3.27 24.86 7.11
CA MET A 879 -2.80 24.24 8.35
C MET A 879 -1.83 23.08 8.06
N LEU A 880 -2.11 22.27 7.04
CA LEU A 880 -1.28 21.14 6.65
C LEU A 880 0.07 21.58 6.09
N ALA A 881 0.14 22.73 5.42
CA ALA A 881 1.39 23.19 4.82
C ALA A 881 2.47 23.51 5.86
N TYR A 882 2.11 23.99 7.05
CA TYR A 882 3.10 24.36 8.06
C TYR A 882 4.00 23.19 8.54
N PRO A 883 3.44 22.03 8.96
CA PRO A 883 4.25 20.88 9.32
C PRO A 883 4.88 20.18 8.11
N THR A 884 4.26 20.25 6.93
CA THR A 884 4.67 19.42 5.79
C THR A 884 5.59 20.11 4.78
N ALA A 885 5.56 21.45 4.66
CA ALA A 885 6.37 22.20 3.68
C ALA A 885 7.87 22.15 3.94
N ARG A 886 8.28 21.78 5.17
CA ARG A 886 9.69 21.57 5.56
C ARG A 886 10.20 20.16 5.28
N LEU A 887 9.30 19.26 4.92
CA LEU A 887 9.66 17.87 4.65
C LEU A 887 10.22 17.76 3.23
N ARG A 888 11.10 16.77 3.02
CA ARG A 888 11.46 16.35 1.67
C ARG A 888 10.19 16.02 0.88
N MET A 889 10.23 16.32 -0.40
CA MET A 889 9.19 16.06 -1.39
C MET A 889 8.52 14.68 -1.28
N ASP A 890 9.31 13.64 -1.04
CA ASP A 890 8.83 12.26 -0.92
C ASP A 890 7.98 12.06 0.36
N TYR A 891 8.36 12.68 1.47
CA TYR A 891 7.60 12.63 2.72
C TYR A 891 6.28 13.40 2.61
N PHE A 892 6.28 14.55 1.94
CA PHE A 892 5.05 15.30 1.66
C PHE A 892 4.06 14.43 0.84
N ALA A 893 4.58 13.72 -0.16
CA ALA A 893 3.81 12.81 -0.98
C ALA A 893 3.19 11.67 -0.16
N ILE A 894 3.95 11.05 0.75
CA ILE A 894 3.48 9.98 1.64
C ILE A 894 2.41 10.49 2.61
N VAL A 895 2.66 11.62 3.30
CA VAL A 895 1.73 12.21 4.28
C VAL A 895 0.39 12.53 3.65
N THR A 896 0.39 13.10 2.45
CA THR A 896 -0.86 13.46 1.77
C THR A 896 -1.72 12.23 1.44
N ILE A 897 -1.12 11.12 1.00
CA ILE A 897 -1.87 9.86 0.79
C ILE A 897 -2.44 9.33 2.11
N SER A 898 -1.62 9.33 3.16
CA SER A 898 -2.04 8.86 4.49
C SER A 898 -3.24 9.66 5.01
N LEU A 899 -3.30 10.97 4.78
CA LEU A 899 -4.45 11.80 5.18
C LEU A 899 -5.73 11.44 4.42
N GLY A 900 -5.64 11.16 3.12
CA GLY A 900 -6.78 10.67 2.34
C GLY A 900 -7.31 9.35 2.89
N GLU A 901 -6.40 8.45 3.26
CA GLU A 901 -6.73 7.15 3.84
C GLU A 901 -7.32 7.27 5.26
N ILE A 902 -6.81 8.19 6.08
CA ILE A 902 -7.39 8.52 7.38
C ILE A 902 -8.85 8.94 7.22
N VAL A 903 -9.15 9.91 6.33
CA VAL A 903 -10.54 10.36 6.12
C VAL A 903 -11.43 9.26 5.58
N ARG A 904 -10.91 8.41 4.68
CA ARG A 904 -11.65 7.26 4.15
C ARG A 904 -12.07 6.28 5.25
N ILE A 905 -11.15 5.93 6.14
CA ILE A 905 -11.44 5.00 7.24
C ILE A 905 -12.29 5.67 8.33
N LEU A 906 -12.11 6.97 8.59
CA LEU A 906 -13.01 7.74 9.45
C LEU A 906 -14.45 7.71 8.93
N LEU A 907 -14.67 7.85 7.62
CA LEU A 907 -16.01 7.73 7.03
C LEU A 907 -16.64 6.33 7.23
N MET A 908 -15.81 5.30 7.43
CA MET A 908 -16.26 3.95 7.76
C MET A 908 -16.55 3.78 9.26
N GLY A 909 -15.68 4.30 10.13
CA GLY A 909 -15.72 4.08 11.57
C GLY A 909 -16.57 5.08 12.36
N GLU A 910 -16.52 6.38 12.02
CA GLU A 910 -17.03 7.47 12.85
C GLU A 910 -18.52 7.77 12.58
N PRO A 911 -19.41 7.62 13.59
CA PRO A 911 -20.83 7.89 13.44
C PRO A 911 -21.17 9.34 13.08
N LEU A 912 -20.38 10.32 13.55
CA LEU A 912 -20.60 11.74 13.23
C LEU A 912 -20.46 12.05 11.72
N LEU A 913 -19.81 11.16 10.98
CA LEU A 913 -19.64 11.29 9.53
C LEU A 913 -20.70 10.52 8.73
N ARG A 914 -21.77 10.04 9.37
CA ARG A 914 -22.86 9.29 8.76
C ARG A 914 -24.15 10.11 8.73
N ALA A 915 -24.83 10.10 7.60
CA ALA A 915 -26.17 10.68 7.45
C ALA A 915 -26.95 9.90 6.39
N GLY A 916 -28.22 9.57 6.65
CA GLY A 916 -29.00 8.74 5.71
C GLY A 916 -30.17 8.00 6.34
N SER A 917 -30.86 7.21 5.51
CA SER A 917 -32.12 6.50 5.87
C SER A 917 -31.98 5.49 7.01
N TRP A 918 -30.76 5.04 7.32
CA TRP A 918 -30.48 4.13 8.42
C TRP A 918 -29.30 4.67 9.23
N GLY A 919 -29.48 4.89 10.54
CA GLY A 919 -28.42 5.41 11.43
C GLY A 919 -27.19 4.49 11.54
N SER A 920 -27.31 3.21 11.15
CA SER A 920 -26.23 2.25 11.06
C SER A 920 -25.55 2.18 9.68
N SER A 921 -26.06 2.91 8.67
CA SER A 921 -25.52 2.85 7.31
C SER A 921 -24.11 3.43 7.23
N ILE A 922 -23.25 2.76 6.45
CA ILE A 922 -21.89 3.25 6.18
C ILE A 922 -21.98 4.33 5.10
N GLY A 923 -21.54 5.55 5.42
CA GLY A 923 -21.47 6.66 4.49
C GLY A 923 -22.61 7.69 4.64
N ILE A 924 -22.79 8.51 3.60
CA ILE A 924 -23.75 9.61 3.58
C ILE A 924 -24.72 9.44 2.40
N SER A 925 -26.02 9.55 2.59
CA SER A 925 -27.03 9.38 1.53
C SER A 925 -28.24 10.29 1.73
N ARG A 926 -29.07 10.44 0.69
CA ARG A 926 -30.34 11.20 0.73
C ARG A 926 -30.20 12.67 1.17
N TYR A 927 -29.16 13.35 0.68
CA TYR A 927 -28.98 14.79 0.87
C TYR A 927 -29.57 15.62 -0.26
N LYS A 928 -29.93 16.88 0.02
CA LYS A 928 -30.58 17.77 -0.95
C LYS A 928 -29.64 18.12 -2.11
N LEU A 929 -30.13 17.95 -3.33
CA LEU A 929 -29.39 18.28 -4.56
C LEU A 929 -29.61 19.75 -4.97
N PRO A 930 -28.61 20.45 -5.54
CA PRO A 930 -28.73 21.86 -5.91
C PRO A 930 -29.75 22.08 -7.02
N LEU A 931 -30.71 22.98 -6.77
CA LEU A 931 -31.71 23.41 -7.77
C LEU A 931 -32.56 22.25 -8.35
N GLN A 932 -32.62 21.09 -7.70
CA GLN A 932 -33.40 19.93 -8.15
C GLN A 932 -34.90 20.24 -8.18
N SER A 933 -35.42 20.90 -7.14
CA SER A 933 -36.83 21.34 -7.09
C SER A 933 -37.16 22.33 -8.20
N TRP A 934 -36.27 23.30 -8.45
CA TRP A 934 -36.45 24.27 -9.53
C TRP A 934 -36.38 23.65 -10.91
N TRP A 935 -35.52 22.64 -11.10
CA TRP A 935 -35.36 21.92 -12.36
C TRP A 935 -36.64 21.18 -12.78
N PHE A 936 -37.23 20.41 -11.85
CA PHE A 936 -38.40 19.56 -12.13
C PHE A 936 -39.75 20.21 -11.83
N CYS A 937 -39.88 20.96 -10.73
CA CYS A 937 -41.16 21.57 -10.33
C CYS A 937 -41.32 23.02 -10.83
N GLY A 938 -40.25 23.69 -11.28
CA GLY A 938 -40.29 25.12 -11.65
C GLY A 938 -40.18 26.08 -10.47
N SER A 939 -40.64 27.33 -10.63
CA SER A 939 -40.54 28.36 -9.58
C SER A 939 -41.52 28.18 -8.42
N GLU A 940 -42.64 27.50 -8.66
CA GLU A 940 -43.67 27.21 -7.65
C GLU A 940 -43.89 25.69 -7.61
N VAL A 941 -43.75 25.08 -6.43
CA VAL A 941 -43.92 23.63 -6.27
C VAL A 941 -45.42 23.30 -6.23
N PRO A 942 -45.94 22.42 -7.10
CA PRO A 942 -47.34 22.01 -7.05
C PRO A 942 -47.71 21.38 -5.69
N THR A 943 -48.96 21.55 -5.26
CA THR A 943 -49.51 20.92 -4.06
C THR A 943 -50.38 19.73 -4.44
N LYS A 944 -50.36 18.64 -3.65
CA LYS A 944 -51.23 17.48 -3.85
C LYS A 944 -52.67 17.80 -3.48
N ASP A 945 -53.62 17.28 -4.26
CA ASP A 945 -55.03 17.28 -3.88
C ASP A 945 -55.27 16.37 -2.65
N PRO A 946 -56.19 16.71 -1.74
CA PRO A 946 -56.47 15.89 -0.57
C PRO A 946 -57.09 14.55 -0.97
N LEU A 947 -56.48 13.43 -0.53
CA LEU A 947 -57.05 12.08 -0.65
C LEU A 947 -57.44 11.56 0.75
N PRO A 948 -58.55 10.81 0.90
CA PRO A 948 -58.92 10.19 2.17
C PRO A 948 -57.90 9.10 2.55
N GLY A 949 -57.62 8.96 3.85
CA GLY A 949 -56.72 7.92 4.36
C GLY A 949 -57.25 6.50 4.11
N PRO A 950 -56.44 5.44 4.34
CA PRO A 950 -56.84 4.03 4.22
C PRO A 950 -58.07 3.65 5.07
N ASP A 951 -58.36 4.48 6.07
CA ASP A 951 -59.40 4.45 7.08
C ASP A 951 -60.63 5.32 6.73
N GLY A 952 -60.64 5.96 5.56
CA GLY A 952 -61.80 6.73 5.05
C GLY A 952 -62.06 8.05 5.78
N LEU A 953 -61.19 8.45 6.72
CA LEU A 953 -61.22 9.73 7.41
C LEU A 953 -60.37 10.77 6.66
N MET A 954 -60.84 12.02 6.63
CA MET A 954 -59.98 13.17 6.27
C MET A 954 -58.94 13.35 7.38
N GLY A 955 -57.66 13.37 7.01
CA GLY A 955 -56.53 13.58 7.92
C GLY A 955 -56.54 14.94 8.62
N THR A 956 -55.57 15.12 9.51
CA THR A 956 -55.41 16.34 10.33
C THR A 956 -54.97 17.55 9.49
N ALA A 957 -54.97 18.77 10.05
CA ALA A 957 -54.61 20.00 9.34
C ALA A 957 -53.24 19.97 8.62
N ASP A 958 -52.28 19.17 9.10
CA ASP A 958 -50.98 18.96 8.47
C ASP A 958 -51.03 18.03 7.25
N ASP A 959 -52.07 17.21 7.09
CA ASP A 959 -52.28 16.33 5.93
C ASP A 959 -52.92 17.06 4.73
N LEU A 960 -53.35 18.32 4.91
CA LEU A 960 -54.14 19.07 3.92
C LEU A 960 -53.31 19.82 2.87
N ILE A 961 -51.98 19.96 3.03
CA ILE A 961 -51.10 20.62 2.05
C ILE A 961 -49.75 19.90 2.00
N ARG A 962 -49.68 18.77 1.28
CA ARG A 962 -48.40 18.11 0.98
C ARG A 962 -47.87 18.58 -0.38
N SER A 963 -46.74 19.29 -0.38
CA SER A 963 -46.04 19.67 -1.61
C SER A 963 -45.46 18.44 -2.31
N TYR A 964 -45.49 18.41 -3.64
CA TYR A 964 -44.80 17.38 -4.41
C TYR A 964 -43.30 17.39 -4.10
N SER A 965 -42.72 16.21 -3.90
CA SER A 965 -41.27 16.07 -3.85
C SER A 965 -40.66 16.25 -5.25
N PRO A 966 -39.39 16.67 -5.37
CA PRO A 966 -38.76 16.86 -6.69
C PRO A 966 -38.81 15.62 -7.58
N ASP A 967 -38.72 14.43 -6.99
CA ASP A 967 -38.81 13.16 -7.71
C ASP A 967 -40.24 12.94 -8.25
N GLU A 968 -41.28 13.24 -7.46
CA GLU A 968 -42.67 13.17 -7.91
C GLU A 968 -43.01 14.23 -8.97
N CYS A 969 -42.38 15.41 -8.93
CA CYS A 969 -42.50 16.41 -10.00
C CYS A 969 -41.89 15.95 -11.32
N SER A 970 -40.88 15.07 -11.29
CA SER A 970 -40.22 14.59 -12.51
C SER A 970 -41.14 13.70 -13.36
N GLU A 971 -42.17 13.12 -12.75
CA GLU A 971 -43.17 12.27 -13.40
C GLU A 971 -44.42 13.06 -13.83
N LEU A 972 -44.55 14.33 -13.41
CA LEU A 972 -45.73 15.15 -13.65
C LEU A 972 -45.63 15.91 -14.99
N ILE A 973 -46.58 15.69 -15.89
CA ILE A 973 -46.66 16.36 -17.20
C ILE A 973 -47.43 17.69 -17.06
N GLY A 974 -46.96 18.76 -17.71
CA GLY A 974 -47.62 20.06 -17.72
C GLY A 974 -47.22 21.01 -16.58
N THR A 975 -46.07 20.78 -15.93
CA THR A 975 -45.54 21.67 -14.87
C THR A 975 -44.93 22.96 -15.45
N GLY A 976 -44.59 22.98 -16.73
CA GLY A 976 -43.94 24.11 -17.41
C GLY A 976 -42.50 24.34 -16.96
N SER A 977 -41.91 23.35 -16.27
CA SER A 977 -40.57 23.38 -15.71
C SER A 977 -39.49 23.45 -16.80
N ILE A 978 -38.26 23.80 -16.40
CA ILE A 978 -37.14 23.91 -17.34
C ILE A 978 -36.74 22.54 -17.89
N ALA A 979 -36.85 21.49 -17.06
CA ALA A 979 -36.63 20.11 -17.51
C ALA A 979 -37.60 19.74 -18.64
N GLU A 980 -38.89 20.06 -18.49
CA GLU A 980 -39.92 19.78 -19.50
C GLU A 980 -39.65 20.55 -20.80
N ARG A 981 -39.39 21.86 -20.72
CA ARG A 981 -39.08 22.68 -21.92
C ARG A 981 -37.85 22.21 -22.68
N LEU A 982 -36.80 21.80 -21.97
CA LEU A 982 -35.59 21.25 -22.59
C LEU A 982 -35.82 19.85 -23.16
N GLY A 983 -36.66 19.03 -22.51
CA GLY A 983 -37.10 17.74 -23.02
C GLY A 983 -37.85 17.87 -24.34
N GLU A 984 -38.76 18.84 -24.44
CA GLU A 984 -39.46 19.18 -25.69
C GLU A 984 -38.50 19.71 -26.76
N LEU A 985 -37.62 20.66 -26.40
CA LEU A 985 -36.66 21.26 -27.32
C LEU A 985 -35.72 20.23 -27.95
N LEU A 986 -35.23 19.28 -27.16
CA LEU A 986 -34.33 18.22 -27.60
C LEU A 986 -35.09 16.98 -28.11
N ASN A 987 -36.43 17.01 -28.09
CA ASN A 987 -37.32 15.93 -28.50
C ASN A 987 -36.93 14.59 -27.83
N LEU A 988 -36.92 14.60 -26.49
CA LEU A 988 -36.52 13.48 -25.64
C LEU A 988 -37.68 12.53 -25.30
N GLY A 989 -38.93 13.00 -25.37
CA GLY A 989 -40.13 12.24 -24.98
C GLY A 989 -40.48 12.31 -23.49
N GLU A 990 -39.53 12.72 -22.66
CA GLU A 990 -39.66 12.88 -21.20
C GLU A 990 -38.92 14.16 -20.74
N PRO A 991 -39.15 14.67 -19.52
CA PRO A 991 -38.41 15.81 -18.97
C PRO A 991 -36.90 15.56 -18.94
N ALA A 992 -36.09 16.59 -19.25
CA ALA A 992 -34.64 16.45 -19.36
C ALA A 992 -33.98 15.99 -18.03
N PRO A 993 -32.96 15.11 -18.09
CA PRO A 993 -32.37 14.53 -16.90
C PRO A 993 -31.66 15.57 -16.04
N TYR A 994 -31.78 15.45 -14.72
CA TYR A 994 -31.12 16.34 -13.75
C TYR A 994 -29.59 16.42 -13.94
N MET A 995 -28.98 15.35 -14.45
CA MET A 995 -27.54 15.32 -14.76
C MET A 995 -27.12 16.43 -15.75
N MET A 996 -28.04 16.89 -16.61
CA MET A 996 -27.79 17.99 -17.55
C MET A 996 -27.64 19.33 -16.83
N MET A 997 -28.47 19.59 -15.82
CA MET A 997 -28.34 20.75 -14.94
C MET A 997 -27.01 20.72 -14.20
N LEU A 998 -26.66 19.57 -13.63
CA LEU A 998 -25.38 19.39 -12.94
C LEU A 998 -24.19 19.58 -13.89
N ALA A 999 -24.32 19.19 -15.18
CA ALA A 999 -23.29 19.41 -16.20
C ALA A 999 -23.06 20.90 -16.48
N VAL A 1000 -24.13 21.70 -16.57
CA VAL A 1000 -24.06 23.15 -16.74
C VAL A 1000 -23.37 23.81 -15.54
N ILE A 1001 -23.73 23.40 -14.31
CA ILE A 1001 -23.08 23.89 -13.09
C ILE A 1001 -21.59 23.48 -13.07
N GLY A 1002 -21.28 22.23 -13.42
CA GLY A 1002 -19.91 21.72 -13.45
C GLY A 1002 -19.01 22.47 -14.44
N ILE A 1003 -19.47 22.64 -15.68
CA ILE A 1003 -18.69 23.32 -16.73
C ILE A 1003 -18.50 24.80 -16.39
N SER A 1004 -19.54 25.47 -15.91
CA SER A 1004 -19.44 26.88 -15.51
C SER A 1004 -18.45 27.07 -14.35
N CYS A 1005 -18.48 26.19 -13.35
CA CYS A 1005 -17.49 26.17 -12.26
C CYS A 1005 -16.08 25.92 -12.78
N MET A 1006 -15.90 24.93 -13.67
CA MET A 1006 -14.60 24.61 -14.27
C MET A 1006 -14.02 25.79 -15.06
N LEU A 1007 -14.83 26.45 -15.91
CA LEU A 1007 -14.41 27.61 -16.69
C LEU A 1007 -14.05 28.80 -15.80
N LEU A 1008 -14.87 29.07 -14.78
CA LEU A 1008 -14.61 30.13 -13.81
C LEU A 1008 -13.29 29.89 -13.07
N VAL A 1009 -13.05 28.68 -12.56
CA VAL A 1009 -11.79 28.33 -11.89
C VAL A 1009 -10.60 28.42 -12.84
N TRP A 1010 -10.74 27.98 -14.10
CA TRP A 1010 -9.69 28.14 -15.09
C TRP A 1010 -9.34 29.62 -15.30
N LEU A 1011 -10.33 30.49 -15.55
CA LEU A 1011 -10.09 31.92 -15.75
C LEU A 1011 -9.41 32.57 -14.54
N LEU A 1012 -9.84 32.22 -13.32
CA LEU A 1012 -9.23 32.70 -12.09
C LEU A 1012 -7.79 32.21 -11.94
N LEU A 1013 -7.52 30.93 -12.18
CA LEU A 1013 -6.17 30.37 -12.09
C LEU A 1013 -5.22 30.95 -13.13
N ASP A 1014 -5.66 31.13 -14.38
CA ASP A 1014 -4.81 31.72 -15.42
C ASP A 1014 -4.42 33.17 -15.06
N THR A 1015 -5.33 33.92 -14.44
CA THR A 1015 -5.09 35.27 -13.93
C THR A 1015 -4.09 35.24 -12.76
N VAL A 1016 -4.29 34.34 -11.80
CA VAL A 1016 -3.44 34.18 -10.62
C VAL A 1016 -2.02 33.72 -10.99
N LEU A 1017 -1.89 32.80 -11.94
CA LEU A 1017 -0.59 32.26 -12.38
C LEU A 1017 0.23 33.24 -13.22
N LYS A 1018 -0.42 34.22 -13.87
CA LYS A 1018 0.26 35.34 -14.56
C LYS A 1018 0.69 36.45 -13.60
N SER A 1019 0.13 36.49 -12.40
CA SER A 1019 0.48 37.48 -11.38
C SER A 1019 1.90 37.27 -10.83
N PRO A 1020 2.47 38.27 -10.10
CA PRO A 1020 3.77 38.11 -9.44
C PRO A 1020 3.84 36.88 -8.52
N TRP A 1021 2.75 36.54 -7.84
CA TRP A 1021 2.67 35.37 -6.97
C TRP A 1021 2.93 34.07 -7.75
N GLY A 1022 2.32 33.91 -8.93
CA GLY A 1022 2.55 32.76 -9.80
C GLY A 1022 4.01 32.61 -10.25
N ARG A 1023 4.72 33.72 -10.45
CA ARG A 1023 6.15 33.70 -10.79
C ARG A 1023 7.01 33.24 -9.61
N ILE A 1024 6.69 33.67 -8.39
CA ILE A 1024 7.38 33.22 -7.17
C ILE A 1024 7.19 31.71 -7.01
N LEU A 1025 5.97 31.21 -7.20
CA LEU A 1025 5.68 29.76 -7.13
C LEU A 1025 6.53 28.94 -8.11
N ARG A 1026 6.67 29.40 -9.35
CA ARG A 1026 7.54 28.74 -10.33
C ARG A 1026 9.01 28.80 -9.92
N SER A 1027 9.49 29.91 -9.36
CA SER A 1027 10.87 29.99 -8.85
C SER A 1027 11.12 28.99 -7.72
N ILE A 1028 10.15 28.80 -6.82
CA ILE A 1028 10.22 27.81 -5.73
C ILE A 1028 10.30 26.39 -6.29
N ARG A 1029 9.56 26.09 -7.36
CA ARG A 1029 9.59 24.78 -8.02
C ARG A 1029 10.95 24.47 -8.65
N GLU A 1030 11.56 25.45 -9.31
CA GLU A 1030 12.85 25.26 -9.98
C GLU A 1030 13.99 25.11 -8.97
N ASP A 1031 14.07 26.02 -7.99
CA ASP A 1031 15.07 25.96 -6.92
C ASP A 1031 14.57 26.71 -5.68
N GLU A 1032 14.19 25.93 -4.66
CA GLU A 1032 13.69 26.45 -3.40
C GLU A 1032 14.75 27.23 -2.62
N GLU A 1033 16.01 26.78 -2.62
CA GLU A 1033 17.09 27.43 -1.87
C GLU A 1033 17.42 28.79 -2.48
N VAL A 1034 17.46 28.88 -3.81
CA VAL A 1034 17.65 30.14 -4.53
C VAL A 1034 16.51 31.12 -4.25
N ALA A 1035 15.25 30.64 -4.27
CA ALA A 1035 14.10 31.49 -3.95
C ALA A 1035 14.17 32.04 -2.51
N GLN A 1036 14.61 31.23 -1.54
CA GLN A 1036 14.84 31.66 -0.15
C GLN A 1036 15.96 32.72 -0.06
N HIS A 1037 17.06 32.54 -0.79
CA HIS A 1037 18.16 33.52 -0.83
C HIS A 1037 17.75 34.87 -1.42
N HIS A 1038 16.76 34.89 -2.32
CA HIS A 1038 16.15 36.12 -2.85
C HIS A 1038 15.17 36.79 -1.87
N GLY A 1039 14.98 36.24 -0.66
CA GLY A 1039 14.15 36.82 0.40
C GLY A 1039 12.67 36.46 0.31
N HIS A 1040 12.28 35.49 -0.51
CA HIS A 1040 10.91 35.01 -0.56
C HIS A 1040 10.64 34.00 0.56
N ASP A 1041 9.53 34.18 1.29
CA ASP A 1041 9.10 33.23 2.30
C ASP A 1041 8.42 32.02 1.64
N VAL A 1042 9.21 30.98 1.39
CA VAL A 1042 8.74 29.78 0.68
C VAL A 1042 7.61 29.07 1.43
N LEU A 1043 7.60 29.12 2.77
CA LEU A 1043 6.61 28.39 3.56
C LEU A 1043 5.21 29.00 3.41
N THR A 1044 5.08 30.32 3.49
CA THR A 1044 3.77 30.97 3.30
C THR A 1044 3.27 30.87 1.86
N HIS A 1045 4.18 30.95 0.87
CA HIS A 1045 3.81 30.76 -0.54
C HIS A 1045 3.34 29.33 -0.83
N LYS A 1046 4.03 28.30 -0.30
CA LYS A 1046 3.59 26.90 -0.37
C LYS A 1046 2.25 26.69 0.35
N ALA A 1047 2.06 27.30 1.53
CA ALA A 1047 0.80 27.23 2.28
C ALA A 1047 -0.38 27.86 1.55
N ALA A 1048 -0.19 29.04 0.96
CA ALA A 1048 -1.19 29.69 0.13
C ALA A 1048 -1.55 28.86 -1.11
N SER A 1049 -0.56 28.24 -1.76
CA SER A 1049 -0.78 27.34 -2.89
C SER A 1049 -1.60 26.12 -2.49
N LEU A 1050 -1.23 25.46 -1.37
CA LEU A 1050 -1.93 24.29 -0.86
C LEU A 1050 -3.37 24.61 -0.44
N ALA A 1051 -3.60 25.77 0.18
CA ALA A 1051 -4.94 26.23 0.55
C ALA A 1051 -5.83 26.51 -0.67
N LEU A 1052 -5.29 27.20 -1.69
CA LEU A 1052 -6.02 27.51 -2.91
C LEU A 1052 -6.35 26.24 -3.72
N GLY A 1053 -5.39 25.31 -3.85
CA GLY A 1053 -5.65 24.04 -4.52
C GLY A 1053 -6.59 23.14 -3.72
N ALA A 1054 -6.55 23.17 -2.38
CA ALA A 1054 -7.52 22.47 -1.54
C ALA A 1054 -8.95 23.01 -1.70
N ALA A 1055 -9.13 24.33 -1.81
CA ALA A 1055 -10.41 24.95 -2.13
C ALA A 1055 -10.99 24.46 -3.47
N ILE A 1056 -10.14 24.38 -4.51
CA ILE A 1056 -10.55 23.91 -5.84
C ILE A 1056 -10.91 22.41 -5.81
N ALA A 1057 -10.12 21.60 -5.09
CA ALA A 1057 -10.41 20.19 -4.90
C ALA A 1057 -11.73 19.96 -4.14
N ALA A 1058 -12.02 20.77 -3.12
CA ALA A 1058 -13.28 20.70 -2.37
C ALA A 1058 -14.50 21.01 -3.25
N LEU A 1059 -14.40 21.99 -4.13
CA LEU A 1059 -15.44 22.29 -5.12
C LEU A 1059 -15.69 21.09 -6.05
N ALA A 1060 -14.63 20.40 -6.49
CA ALA A 1060 -14.76 19.16 -7.24
C ALA A 1060 -15.46 18.07 -6.41
N GLY A 1061 -15.15 17.97 -5.13
CA GLY A 1061 -15.80 17.08 -4.17
C GLY A 1061 -17.29 17.35 -3.99
N SER A 1062 -17.69 18.62 -3.90
CA SER A 1062 -19.11 19.01 -3.83
C SER A 1062 -19.89 18.56 -5.07
N LEU A 1063 -19.34 18.80 -6.26
CA LEU A 1063 -19.92 18.31 -7.52
C LEU A 1063 -19.99 16.79 -7.58
N TRP A 1064 -18.96 16.11 -7.06
CA TRP A 1064 -18.91 14.65 -7.05
C TRP A 1064 -19.92 14.04 -6.08
N ALA A 1065 -20.14 14.65 -4.92
CA ALA A 1065 -21.23 14.26 -4.02
C ALA A 1065 -22.58 14.32 -4.77
N TRP A 1066 -22.92 15.46 -5.37
CA TRP A 1066 -24.18 15.59 -6.11
C TRP A 1066 -24.31 14.61 -7.28
N LYS A 1067 -23.20 14.24 -7.93
CA LYS A 1067 -23.17 13.19 -8.96
C LYS A 1067 -23.46 11.80 -8.38
N LEU A 1068 -22.87 11.46 -7.24
CA LEU A 1068 -22.98 10.11 -6.67
C LEU A 1068 -24.28 9.87 -5.92
N THR A 1069 -24.96 10.93 -5.45
CA THR A 1069 -26.18 10.92 -4.61
C THR A 1069 -26.07 10.15 -3.27
N GLY A 1070 -24.94 9.46 -3.07
CA GLY A 1070 -24.50 8.82 -1.84
C GLY A 1070 -22.97 8.71 -1.80
N LEU A 1071 -22.37 8.93 -0.64
CA LEU A 1071 -20.94 8.87 -0.39
C LEU A 1071 -20.60 7.62 0.40
N GLN A 1072 -19.97 6.64 -0.24
CA GLN A 1072 -19.43 5.45 0.42
C GLN A 1072 -17.90 5.54 0.49
N PRO A 1073 -17.23 5.00 1.54
CA PRO A 1073 -15.76 5.04 1.65
C PRO A 1073 -14.99 4.58 0.39
N GLY A 1074 -15.59 3.73 -0.45
CA GLY A 1074 -15.02 3.27 -1.70
C GLY A 1074 -14.64 4.38 -2.71
N PHE A 1075 -15.34 5.52 -2.74
CA PHE A 1075 -15.03 6.58 -3.72
C PHE A 1075 -13.65 7.23 -3.45
N MET A 1076 -13.19 7.20 -2.21
CA MET A 1076 -11.89 7.76 -1.79
C MET A 1076 -10.71 6.79 -1.96
N MET A 1077 -10.95 5.56 -2.43
CA MET A 1077 -9.87 4.60 -2.66
C MET A 1077 -8.86 5.19 -3.68
N PRO A 1078 -7.56 5.29 -3.35
CA PRO A 1078 -6.58 5.97 -4.22
C PRO A 1078 -6.53 5.43 -5.65
N ALA A 1079 -6.73 4.11 -5.80
CA ALA A 1079 -6.74 3.43 -7.09
C ALA A 1079 -7.88 3.85 -8.03
N LYS A 1080 -9.04 4.20 -7.47
CA LYS A 1080 -10.24 4.59 -8.24
C LYS A 1080 -10.35 6.09 -8.49
N SER A 1081 -9.55 6.90 -7.81
CA SER A 1081 -9.69 8.36 -7.81
C SER A 1081 -8.36 9.06 -8.12
N THR A 1082 -7.47 9.14 -7.13
CA THR A 1082 -6.24 9.94 -7.21
C THR A 1082 -5.33 9.51 -8.36
N PHE A 1083 -5.21 8.21 -8.63
CA PHE A 1083 -4.35 7.71 -9.70
C PHE A 1083 -4.86 8.04 -11.09
N LEU A 1084 -6.18 8.09 -11.28
CA LEU A 1084 -6.78 8.56 -12.52
C LEU A 1084 -6.53 10.05 -12.75
N VAL A 1085 -6.59 10.87 -11.69
CA VAL A 1085 -6.25 12.30 -11.76
C VAL A 1085 -4.76 12.50 -12.04
N TRP A 1086 -3.89 11.68 -11.45
CA TRP A 1086 -2.47 11.66 -11.78
C TRP A 1086 -2.21 11.24 -13.23
N ALA A 1087 -2.94 10.26 -13.75
CA ALA A 1087 -2.87 9.89 -15.16
C ALA A 1087 -3.27 11.07 -16.06
N ALA A 1088 -4.37 11.76 -15.73
CA ALA A 1088 -4.81 12.96 -16.43
C ALA A 1088 -3.76 14.07 -16.38
N PHE A 1089 -3.15 14.31 -15.22
CA PHE A 1089 -2.08 15.30 -15.04
C PHE A 1089 -0.84 14.99 -15.88
N VAL A 1090 -0.38 13.73 -15.86
CA VAL A 1090 0.80 13.27 -16.59
C VAL A 1090 0.59 13.32 -18.10
N VAL A 1091 -0.57 12.86 -18.58
CA VAL A 1091 -0.91 12.91 -20.01
C VAL A 1091 -1.13 14.35 -20.47
N GLY A 1092 -1.77 15.19 -19.65
CA GLY A 1092 -2.01 16.59 -19.95
C GLY A 1092 -0.71 17.41 -20.09
N GLY A 1093 0.21 17.26 -19.13
CA GLY A 1093 1.49 17.98 -19.07
C GLY A 1093 1.55 18.99 -17.94
N ALA A 1094 2.56 18.85 -17.08
CA ALA A 1094 2.73 19.67 -15.89
C ALA A 1094 2.91 21.17 -16.23
N GLY A 1095 2.30 22.04 -15.42
CA GLY A 1095 2.43 23.49 -15.54
C GLY A 1095 1.49 24.14 -16.57
N ASN A 1096 0.61 23.36 -17.23
CA ASN A 1096 -0.33 23.87 -18.23
C ASN A 1096 -1.78 23.46 -17.95
N ASN A 1097 -2.63 24.42 -17.57
CA ASN A 1097 -4.06 24.18 -17.31
C ASN A 1097 -4.81 23.67 -18.56
N ARG A 1098 -4.42 24.05 -19.77
CA ARG A 1098 -5.04 23.52 -21.00
C ARG A 1098 -4.77 22.03 -21.16
N GLY A 1099 -3.55 21.61 -20.81
CA GLY A 1099 -3.15 20.22 -20.75
C GLY A 1099 -4.01 19.43 -19.76
N MET A 1100 -4.28 20.00 -18.58
CA MET A 1100 -5.12 19.35 -17.56
C MET A 1100 -6.53 19.02 -18.05
N VAL A 1101 -7.18 19.93 -18.78
CA VAL A 1101 -8.52 19.70 -19.35
C VAL A 1101 -8.48 18.56 -20.38
N VAL A 1102 -7.51 18.57 -21.29
CA VAL A 1102 -7.37 17.51 -22.30
C VAL A 1102 -7.05 16.16 -21.66
N GLY A 1103 -6.15 16.14 -20.68
CA GLY A 1103 -5.82 14.93 -19.92
C GLY A 1103 -7.04 14.38 -19.17
N ALA A 1104 -7.79 15.24 -18.48
CA ALA A 1104 -9.03 14.85 -17.81
C ALA A 1104 -10.08 14.32 -18.79
N PHE A 1105 -10.20 14.94 -19.97
CA PHE A 1105 -11.10 14.47 -21.03
C PHE A 1105 -10.74 13.07 -21.48
N ILE A 1106 -9.47 12.81 -21.80
CA ILE A 1106 -9.02 11.48 -22.24
C ILE A 1106 -9.36 10.41 -21.19
N ILE A 1107 -9.08 10.68 -19.92
CA ILE A 1107 -9.32 9.72 -18.84
C ILE A 1107 -10.82 9.47 -18.62
N VAL A 1108 -11.64 10.53 -18.57
CA VAL A 1108 -13.10 10.41 -18.37
C VAL A 1108 -13.77 9.70 -19.55
N LEU A 1109 -13.36 10.00 -20.77
CA LEU A 1109 -13.90 9.38 -21.96
C LEU A 1109 -13.54 7.90 -22.04
N MET A 1110 -12.30 7.56 -21.69
CA MET A 1110 -11.86 6.17 -21.58
C MET A 1110 -12.66 5.44 -20.49
N GLU A 1111 -12.87 6.05 -19.31
CA GLU A 1111 -13.70 5.46 -18.25
C GLU A 1111 -15.11 5.15 -18.74
N PHE A 1112 -15.72 6.07 -19.50
CA PHE A 1112 -17.03 5.86 -20.12
C PHE A 1112 -17.02 4.69 -21.10
N VAL A 1113 -16.08 4.67 -22.07
CA VAL A 1113 -16.00 3.62 -23.10
C VAL A 1113 -15.86 2.24 -22.45
N PHE A 1114 -15.07 2.12 -21.38
CA PHE A 1114 -14.95 0.85 -20.65
C PHE A 1114 -16.21 0.44 -19.92
N ASN A 1115 -16.92 1.38 -19.28
CA ASN A 1115 -18.20 1.04 -18.65
C ASN A 1115 -19.24 0.57 -19.68
N VAL A 1116 -19.20 1.11 -20.90
CA VAL A 1116 -20.03 0.61 -22.02
C VAL A 1116 -19.55 -0.75 -22.51
N LEU A 1117 -18.24 -1.01 -22.61
CA LEU A 1117 -17.71 -2.32 -22.96
C LEU A 1117 -18.11 -3.41 -21.95
N VAL A 1118 -18.07 -3.10 -20.65
CA VAL A 1118 -18.56 -4.00 -19.58
C VAL A 1118 -20.04 -4.33 -19.82
N ALA A 1119 -20.87 -3.31 -20.06
CA ALA A 1119 -22.29 -3.52 -20.31
C ALA A 1119 -22.52 -4.34 -21.60
N GLY A 1120 -21.72 -4.09 -22.64
CA GLY A 1120 -21.77 -4.80 -23.93
C GLY A 1120 -21.49 -6.31 -23.83
N GLN A 1121 -20.85 -6.78 -22.76
CA GLN A 1121 -20.68 -8.24 -22.53
C GLN A 1121 -21.99 -8.93 -22.15
N GLY A 1122 -22.99 -8.20 -21.65
CA GLY A 1122 -24.23 -8.79 -21.13
C GLY A 1122 -25.24 -9.24 -22.19
N SER A 1123 -25.25 -8.64 -23.38
CA SER A 1123 -26.12 -9.05 -24.49
C SER A 1123 -25.63 -8.56 -25.85
N SER A 1124 -26.01 -9.26 -26.92
CA SER A 1124 -25.63 -8.93 -28.31
C SER A 1124 -26.22 -7.62 -28.82
N ASP A 1125 -27.32 -7.16 -28.22
CA ASP A 1125 -28.06 -5.98 -28.66
C ASP A 1125 -27.47 -4.67 -28.11
N LEU A 1126 -26.49 -4.78 -27.20
CA LEU A 1126 -25.83 -3.63 -26.58
C LEU A 1126 -24.66 -3.10 -27.42
N PRO A 1127 -24.41 -1.79 -27.39
CA PRO A 1127 -23.32 -1.17 -28.14
C PRO A 1127 -21.96 -1.72 -27.72
N LEU A 1128 -21.05 -1.85 -28.69
CA LEU A 1128 -19.68 -2.38 -28.54
C LEU A 1128 -19.58 -3.87 -28.18
N HIS A 1129 -20.67 -4.66 -28.24
CA HIS A 1129 -20.63 -6.10 -28.00
C HIS A 1129 -19.53 -6.82 -28.81
N ASP A 1130 -19.48 -6.63 -30.13
CA ASP A 1130 -18.45 -7.24 -30.99
C ASP A 1130 -17.02 -6.85 -30.60
N THR A 1131 -16.84 -5.65 -30.02
CA THR A 1131 -15.53 -5.18 -29.57
C THR A 1131 -15.15 -5.86 -28.25
N ALA A 1132 -16.10 -5.96 -27.32
CA ALA A 1132 -15.93 -6.72 -26.08
C ALA A 1132 -15.62 -8.20 -26.39
N ALA A 1133 -16.37 -8.83 -27.30
CA ALA A 1133 -16.15 -10.21 -27.72
C ALA A 1133 -14.76 -10.44 -28.34
N LYS A 1134 -14.23 -9.47 -29.12
CA LYS A 1134 -12.85 -9.54 -29.65
C LYS A 1134 -11.79 -9.43 -28.55
N ILE A 1135 -12.03 -8.60 -27.52
CA ILE A 1135 -11.14 -8.49 -26.36
C ILE A 1135 -11.17 -9.79 -25.57
N ASP A 1136 -12.35 -10.36 -25.33
CA ASP A 1136 -12.52 -11.65 -24.66
C ASP A 1136 -11.82 -12.78 -25.44
N TRP A 1137 -11.95 -12.79 -26.77
CA TRP A 1137 -11.23 -13.73 -27.62
C TRP A 1137 -9.71 -13.58 -27.53
N LEU A 1138 -9.19 -12.34 -27.61
CA LEU A 1138 -7.75 -12.08 -27.49
C LEU A 1138 -7.21 -12.51 -26.13
N PHE A 1139 -7.98 -12.22 -25.08
CA PHE A 1139 -7.67 -12.63 -23.72
C PHE A 1139 -7.65 -14.16 -23.59
N ALA A 1140 -8.62 -14.84 -24.19
CA ALA A 1140 -8.69 -16.30 -24.18
C ALA A 1140 -7.50 -16.95 -24.90
N VAL A 1141 -7.06 -16.38 -26.03
CA VAL A 1141 -5.84 -16.81 -26.72
C VAL A 1141 -4.61 -16.62 -25.83
N LEU A 1142 -4.50 -15.48 -25.16
CA LEU A 1142 -3.38 -15.20 -24.26
C LEU A 1142 -3.32 -16.17 -23.07
N VAL A 1143 -4.47 -16.59 -22.56
CA VAL A 1143 -4.56 -17.50 -21.41
C VAL A 1143 -4.37 -18.96 -21.79
N ASN A 1144 -5.04 -19.43 -22.85
CA ASN A 1144 -5.12 -20.85 -23.21
C ASN A 1144 -3.99 -21.28 -24.17
N GLN A 1145 -3.57 -20.39 -25.07
CA GLN A 1145 -2.53 -20.66 -26.10
C GLN A 1145 -1.21 -19.97 -25.77
N SER A 1146 -0.79 -20.06 -24.51
CA SER A 1146 0.39 -19.37 -23.99
C SER A 1146 1.68 -19.67 -24.76
N TYR A 1147 1.88 -20.92 -25.20
CA TYR A 1147 3.05 -21.33 -26.00
C TYR A 1147 3.05 -20.72 -27.41
N ASP A 1148 1.90 -20.66 -28.09
CA ASP A 1148 1.79 -20.07 -29.43
C ASP A 1148 2.09 -18.56 -29.36
N VAL A 1149 1.57 -17.89 -28.33
CA VAL A 1149 1.85 -16.47 -28.07
C VAL A 1149 3.33 -16.27 -27.72
N ALA A 1150 3.96 -17.20 -26.99
CA ALA A 1150 5.40 -17.14 -26.71
C ALA A 1150 6.25 -17.21 -27.98
N MET A 1151 5.83 -18.00 -28.97
CA MET A 1151 6.47 -18.04 -30.29
C MET A 1151 6.34 -16.70 -31.01
N VAL A 1152 5.17 -16.04 -30.96
CA VAL A 1152 5.01 -14.69 -31.53
C VAL A 1152 6.01 -13.72 -30.90
N PHE A 1153 6.14 -13.70 -29.57
CA PHE A 1153 7.14 -12.86 -28.91
C PHE A 1153 8.58 -13.23 -29.26
N ALA A 1154 8.87 -14.52 -29.47
CA ALA A 1154 10.20 -14.98 -29.86
C ALA A 1154 10.56 -14.51 -31.27
N THR A 1155 9.60 -14.53 -32.19
CA THR A 1155 9.78 -13.96 -33.54
C THR A 1155 9.99 -12.45 -33.49
N LEU A 1156 9.27 -11.74 -32.61
CA LEU A 1156 9.45 -10.31 -32.38
C LEU A 1156 10.83 -10.01 -31.78
N ALA A 1157 11.31 -10.85 -30.87
CA ALA A 1157 12.67 -10.76 -30.32
C ALA A 1157 13.73 -10.95 -31.41
N ALA A 1158 13.59 -11.97 -32.24
CA ALA A 1158 14.48 -12.26 -33.36
C ALA A 1158 14.48 -11.10 -34.36
N PHE A 1159 13.31 -10.57 -34.73
CA PHE A 1159 13.19 -9.38 -35.57
C PHE A 1159 13.85 -8.15 -34.91
N GLY A 1160 13.73 -7.99 -33.60
CA GLY A 1160 14.40 -6.94 -32.83
C GLY A 1160 15.92 -7.03 -32.89
N VAL A 1161 16.47 -8.25 -32.85
CA VAL A 1161 17.91 -8.50 -33.06
C VAL A 1161 18.33 -8.15 -34.49
N LEU A 1162 17.56 -8.57 -35.49
CA LEU A 1162 17.86 -8.35 -36.91
C LEU A 1162 17.86 -6.84 -37.27
N VAL A 1163 16.88 -6.08 -36.78
CA VAL A 1163 16.75 -4.63 -37.04
C VAL A 1163 17.67 -3.80 -36.12
N GLY A 1164 18.24 -4.39 -35.07
CA GLY A 1164 19.03 -3.67 -34.07
C GLY A 1164 18.18 -2.80 -33.12
N TRP A 1165 16.84 -2.96 -33.13
CA TRP A 1165 15.96 -2.19 -32.27
C TRP A 1165 15.90 -2.79 -30.86
N LYS A 1166 16.73 -2.24 -29.97
CA LYS A 1166 16.92 -2.74 -28.59
C LYS A 1166 15.61 -2.93 -27.82
N GLY A 1167 14.68 -1.98 -27.92
CA GLY A 1167 13.40 -2.03 -27.20
C GLY A 1167 12.53 -3.21 -27.62
N MET A 1168 12.41 -3.46 -28.93
CA MET A 1168 11.64 -4.58 -29.47
C MET A 1168 12.26 -5.93 -29.09
N ARG A 1169 13.60 -6.03 -29.12
CA ARG A 1169 14.32 -7.22 -28.65
C ARG A 1169 14.02 -7.53 -27.17
N GLU A 1170 14.09 -6.52 -26.31
CA GLU A 1170 13.88 -6.72 -24.87
C GLU A 1170 12.43 -7.09 -24.55
N VAL A 1171 11.45 -6.45 -25.21
CA VAL A 1171 10.02 -6.80 -25.08
C VAL A 1171 9.76 -8.21 -25.60
N GLY A 1172 10.34 -8.59 -26.74
CA GLY A 1172 10.20 -9.95 -27.28
C GLY A 1172 10.75 -11.01 -26.32
N ILE A 1173 11.97 -10.84 -25.81
CA ILE A 1173 12.58 -11.80 -24.86
C ILE A 1173 11.76 -11.88 -23.57
N ALA A 1174 11.34 -10.73 -23.04
CA ALA A 1174 10.50 -10.66 -21.85
C ALA A 1174 9.16 -11.38 -22.05
N GLY A 1175 8.47 -11.10 -23.16
CA GLY A 1175 7.20 -11.71 -23.51
C GLY A 1175 7.32 -13.22 -23.66
N THR A 1176 8.35 -13.71 -24.35
CA THR A 1176 8.60 -15.15 -24.47
C THR A 1176 8.79 -15.81 -23.11
N ILE A 1177 9.61 -15.23 -22.22
CA ILE A 1177 9.84 -15.78 -20.88
C ILE A 1177 8.55 -15.84 -20.07
N VAL A 1178 7.79 -14.75 -20.04
CA VAL A 1178 6.53 -14.66 -19.28
C VAL A 1178 5.49 -15.64 -19.80
N MET A 1179 5.35 -15.77 -21.12
CA MET A 1179 4.36 -16.65 -21.73
C MET A 1179 4.72 -18.13 -21.60
N ILE A 1180 6.01 -18.50 -21.75
CA ILE A 1180 6.48 -19.88 -21.45
C ILE A 1180 6.23 -20.20 -19.99
N PHE A 1181 6.58 -19.29 -19.08
CA PHE A 1181 6.33 -19.48 -17.65
C PHE A 1181 4.84 -19.67 -17.36
N SER A 1182 3.98 -18.85 -17.96
CA SER A 1182 2.52 -18.98 -17.85
C SER A 1182 2.04 -20.35 -18.33
N GLY A 1183 2.58 -20.87 -19.44
CA GLY A 1183 2.20 -22.19 -19.95
C GLY A 1183 2.70 -23.36 -19.11
N VAL A 1184 3.82 -23.20 -18.40
CA VAL A 1184 4.40 -24.25 -17.54
C VAL A 1184 3.70 -24.30 -16.18
N MET A 1185 3.43 -23.15 -15.57
CA MET A 1185 2.92 -23.09 -14.21
C MET A 1185 1.40 -23.16 -14.12
N MET A 1186 0.68 -22.98 -15.24
CA MET A 1186 -0.77 -22.90 -15.25
C MET A 1186 -1.35 -23.98 -16.15
N GLY A 1187 -1.56 -25.15 -15.57
CA GLY A 1187 -2.33 -26.23 -16.20
C GLY A 1187 -3.82 -25.89 -16.31
N GLU A 1188 -4.59 -26.79 -16.92
CA GLU A 1188 -6.05 -26.64 -17.12
C GLU A 1188 -6.77 -26.39 -15.79
N ARG A 1189 -6.32 -27.01 -14.70
CA ARG A 1189 -6.89 -26.83 -13.36
C ARG A 1189 -6.83 -25.38 -12.89
N SER A 1190 -5.65 -24.75 -12.95
CA SER A 1190 -5.50 -23.36 -12.52
C SER A 1190 -6.40 -22.42 -13.33
N ILE A 1191 -6.67 -22.73 -14.60
CA ILE A 1191 -7.60 -21.96 -15.43
C ILE A 1191 -9.03 -22.16 -14.95
N ASN A 1192 -9.48 -23.39 -14.75
CA ASN A 1192 -10.84 -23.68 -14.30
C ASN A 1192 -11.15 -23.04 -12.93
N GLU A 1193 -10.21 -23.11 -12.00
CA GLU A 1193 -10.36 -22.52 -10.66
C GLU A 1193 -10.32 -20.98 -10.68
N SER A 1194 -9.57 -20.38 -11.60
CA SER A 1194 -9.48 -18.92 -11.73
C SER A 1194 -10.72 -18.29 -12.40
N PHE A 1195 -11.42 -19.04 -13.26
CA PHE A 1195 -12.50 -18.53 -14.13
C PHE A 1195 -13.81 -19.31 -13.95
N ILE A 1196 -14.46 -19.13 -12.80
CA ILE A 1196 -15.77 -19.73 -12.50
C ILE A 1196 -16.85 -19.07 -13.38
N GLY A 1197 -17.32 -19.78 -14.42
CA GLY A 1197 -18.36 -19.27 -15.34
C GLY A 1197 -17.87 -18.94 -16.76
N GLY A 1198 -16.62 -19.25 -17.10
CA GLY A 1198 -16.08 -19.12 -18.45
C GLY A 1198 -14.98 -18.07 -18.58
N LEU A 1199 -14.26 -18.13 -19.71
CA LEU A 1199 -13.01 -17.41 -19.93
C LEU A 1199 -13.29 -16.01 -20.54
N GLN A 1200 -13.78 -15.09 -19.72
CA GLN A 1200 -14.09 -13.71 -20.10
C GLN A 1200 -13.14 -12.73 -19.41
N ALA A 1201 -12.74 -11.67 -20.13
CA ALA A 1201 -11.91 -10.62 -19.56
C ALA A 1201 -12.79 -9.64 -18.79
N ASP A 1202 -12.44 -9.37 -17.54
CA ASP A 1202 -13.10 -8.31 -16.79
C ASP A 1202 -12.65 -6.93 -17.31
N MET A 1203 -13.54 -6.28 -18.05
CA MET A 1203 -13.30 -4.99 -18.70
C MET A 1203 -12.94 -3.88 -17.70
N ALA A 1204 -13.38 -3.98 -16.44
CA ALA A 1204 -13.01 -3.01 -15.41
C ALA A 1204 -11.50 -3.03 -15.12
N TYR A 1205 -10.83 -4.18 -15.29
CA TYR A 1205 -9.39 -4.35 -15.05
C TYR A 1205 -8.56 -4.20 -16.31
N THR A 1206 -9.11 -4.55 -17.48
CA THR A 1206 -8.56 -4.14 -18.78
C THR A 1206 -8.38 -2.61 -18.82
N LYS A 1207 -9.34 -1.86 -18.29
CA LYS A 1207 -9.23 -0.40 -18.08
C LYS A 1207 -8.01 -0.03 -17.24
N VAL A 1208 -7.82 -0.65 -16.08
CA VAL A 1208 -6.71 -0.36 -15.15
C VAL A 1208 -5.35 -0.67 -15.80
N PHE A 1209 -5.26 -1.78 -16.54
CA PHE A 1209 -4.07 -2.14 -17.31
C PHE A 1209 -3.72 -1.05 -18.34
N LEU A 1210 -4.70 -0.59 -19.12
CA LEU A 1210 -4.49 0.46 -20.11
C LEU A 1210 -4.10 1.80 -19.48
N ILE A 1211 -4.67 2.17 -18.34
CA ILE A 1211 -4.26 3.37 -17.60
C ILE A 1211 -2.78 3.31 -17.23
N GLY A 1212 -2.35 2.18 -16.64
CA GLY A 1212 -0.96 1.99 -16.28
C GLY A 1212 -0.03 2.06 -17.50
N CYS A 1213 -0.42 1.44 -18.61
CA CYS A 1213 0.30 1.54 -19.89
C CYS A 1213 0.36 2.98 -20.42
N LEU A 1214 -0.76 3.70 -20.37
CA LEU A 1214 -0.87 5.08 -20.82
C LEU A 1214 0.02 6.03 -20.01
N ILE A 1215 0.10 5.86 -18.68
CA ILE A 1215 1.04 6.62 -17.83
C ILE A 1215 2.48 6.34 -18.26
N LEU A 1216 2.87 5.06 -18.39
CA LEU A 1216 4.24 4.68 -18.74
C LEU A 1216 4.63 5.15 -20.14
N LEU A 1217 3.77 4.95 -21.13
CA LEU A 1217 4.01 5.37 -22.51
C LEU A 1217 4.08 6.89 -22.63
N SER A 1218 3.18 7.60 -21.94
CA SER A 1218 3.21 9.07 -21.88
C SER A 1218 4.54 9.55 -21.32
N LEU A 1219 4.98 9.07 -20.16
CA LEU A 1219 6.26 9.48 -19.57
C LEU A 1219 7.46 9.05 -20.42
N LYS A 1220 7.43 7.87 -21.03
CA LYS A 1220 8.55 7.32 -21.80
C LYS A 1220 8.78 8.06 -23.11
N TYR A 1221 7.72 8.42 -23.83
CA TYR A 1221 7.82 9.07 -25.15
C TYR A 1221 7.64 10.58 -25.08
N ASN A 1222 6.86 11.07 -24.12
CA ASN A 1222 6.53 12.47 -23.99
C ASN A 1222 6.58 12.94 -22.51
N PRO A 1223 7.78 13.03 -21.91
CA PRO A 1223 7.94 13.27 -20.47
C PRO A 1223 7.36 14.61 -19.98
N LYS A 1224 7.15 15.58 -20.88
CA LYS A 1224 6.51 16.87 -20.56
C LYS A 1224 4.97 16.87 -20.73
N GLY A 1225 4.37 15.74 -21.13
CA GLY A 1225 2.94 15.60 -21.43
C GLY A 1225 2.53 16.17 -22.80
N LEU A 1226 1.28 15.96 -23.21
CA LEU A 1226 0.75 16.34 -24.53
C LEU A 1226 0.87 17.84 -24.80
N LEU A 1227 0.51 18.65 -23.80
CA LEU A 1227 0.57 20.11 -23.81
C LEU A 1227 1.54 20.58 -22.72
N PRO A 1228 2.85 20.69 -23.04
CA PRO A 1228 3.85 21.14 -22.07
C PRO A 1228 3.60 22.58 -21.59
N GLU A 1229 4.25 22.96 -20.50
CA GLU A 1229 4.28 24.34 -20.01
C GLU A 1229 4.82 25.30 -21.08
N VAL A 1230 4.14 26.44 -21.25
CA VAL A 1230 4.59 27.54 -22.11
C VAL A 1230 5.50 28.45 -21.30
N PRO A 1231 6.79 28.61 -21.67
CA PRO A 1231 7.72 29.48 -20.95
C PRO A 1231 7.22 30.93 -20.95
N SER A 1232 7.06 31.50 -19.75
CA SER A 1232 6.68 32.90 -19.57
C SER A 1232 7.96 33.74 -19.46
N ARG A 1233 8.41 34.34 -20.57
CA ARG A 1233 9.45 35.38 -20.52
C ARG A 1233 8.76 36.74 -20.36
N PRO A 1234 9.04 37.52 -19.30
CA PRO A 1234 8.53 38.88 -19.23
C PRO A 1234 9.05 39.66 -20.44
N GLU A 1235 8.20 40.49 -21.03
CA GLU A 1235 8.63 41.45 -22.04
C GLU A 1235 9.73 42.30 -21.41
N ARG A 1236 10.89 42.39 -22.09
CA ARG A 1236 11.96 43.29 -21.65
C ARG A 1236 11.35 44.69 -21.61
N PRO A 1237 11.50 45.46 -20.51
CA PRO A 1237 11.09 46.84 -20.52
C PRO A 1237 11.76 47.53 -21.70
N SER A 1238 10.96 48.14 -22.56
CA SER A 1238 11.40 48.88 -23.73
C SER A 1238 12.16 50.13 -23.27
N GLY A 1239 13.45 49.97 -23.01
CA GLY A 1239 14.30 51.05 -22.49
C GLY A 1239 15.79 50.69 -22.34
N GLY A 1240 16.27 49.64 -23.02
CA GLY A 1240 17.66 49.16 -22.88
C GLY A 1240 18.29 48.68 -24.19
N GLU A 1241 17.99 49.36 -25.30
CA GLU A 1241 18.79 49.29 -26.54
C GLU A 1241 19.63 50.57 -26.73
N GLY A 1242 20.07 51.17 -25.63
CA GLY A 1242 20.97 52.32 -25.62
C GLY A 1242 21.89 52.25 -24.42
N GLU A 1243 22.90 51.39 -24.49
CA GLU A 1243 24.32 51.62 -24.11
C GLU A 1243 25.18 50.40 -24.46
#